data_AF-A0AA39NZL9-F1
#
_entry.id   AF-A0AA39NZL9-F1
#
_cell.length_a   1.000
_cell.length_b   1.000
_cell.length_c   1.000
_cell.angle_alpha   90.00
_cell.angle_beta   90.00
_cell.angle_gamma   90.00
#
_symmetry.space_group_name_H-M   'P 1'
#
loop_
_entity.id
_entity.type
_entity.pdbx_description
1 polymer ?
#
loop_
_entity_poly.entity_id
_entity_poly.type
_entity_poly.pdbx_seq_one_letter_code
_entity_poly.pdbx_strand_id
1 'polypeptide(L)'
;MAAYVQGHGSIGAMIQSSGTGKSRTMHEIARLVFTIPINIRNTSSDDIGAPYLEPDTSVREYLIPNGKVQLRKRYHCFLRATFELVEEEFSGLCLENEDRSARALHWREHLSSGNVHKTLYHHIEWATTVKDFDFGQADSADYEGDAANPNLVQATNESFNKLRDVVVSKDALIPQGDLKILIYFDEAHTLAAGTPGPTNYDTLCLALADIGNLNHFVIFMSTTGALSVLGRPQHEYHSSRAVAPRTTLPAPFTILPFNIGPRVLHKQATFEMLRSIKHLATFGRPLWHTMLVAGASPAALVLLARSKLTHKNEGSSSNFPVHFMMEFAPRLEKARRLQEEMVTGHMRIAFSIPSHREYMNSRHPSEPILAEAAAISIYEENVSMVKVISDLLQNDLITKGERGKLVARLLLTLTWDKAIQALMSTKQSPVPWVSHTRGDAAYSRPIPLIHFLAVLLPSKYLELVLQSTPDNRIGGKTFGEAFKHAYIHFMHFGHAGDKDAINSASSLAAFIRGMAFQGCSVQPVIDILIPVLIIPENVANQPNFNVDKLTLDKFHRSCIMILVKDRENSERRNYTISAESLNFWVDQDADVDVPYIAILMQLGIIRKSRSTKGQTHTTSVPPTTPPHSPRAPEPTKTPSNIRVKGGSTKDTRQSDRSSKDHPRYSIIISGCSSAVYKVILPKEKALYSAILTSKGMLHEHPYNCEGSLALLRKMKPFWNLGPECFDWVDVPGVGIVPDIEMEPFVPGIMCADQTVIIEAGDNTVDAEENNAADI
;
A
#
# COMPACT_ATOMS: atom_id res chain seq x y z
N MET A 1 -21.16 13.77 -22.80
CA MET A 1 -20.21 14.87 -22.53
C MET A 1 -20.92 15.88 -21.65
N ALA A 2 -20.68 15.86 -20.34
CA ALA A 2 -21.21 16.90 -19.45
C ALA A 2 -20.46 18.19 -19.77
N ALA A 3 -21.19 19.26 -20.10
CA ALA A 3 -20.60 20.58 -20.31
C ALA A 3 -19.89 20.99 -19.00
N TYR A 4 -18.58 21.25 -19.05
CA TYR A 4 -17.89 21.88 -17.92
C TYR A 4 -18.46 23.29 -17.75
N VAL A 5 -19.21 23.49 -16.67
CA VAL A 5 -19.98 24.70 -16.39
C VAL A 5 -19.10 25.73 -15.68
N GLN A 6 -19.31 27.00 -16.02
CA GLN A 6 -18.65 28.21 -15.48
C GLN A 6 -18.44 28.19 -13.95
N GLY A 7 -17.46 28.96 -13.47
CA GLY A 7 -17.18 29.12 -12.03
C GLY A 7 -16.30 27.99 -11.49
N HIS A 8 -16.74 27.30 -10.44
CA HIS A 8 -15.93 26.27 -9.79
C HIS A 8 -15.62 25.04 -10.67
N GLY A 9 -16.29 24.88 -11.82
CA GLY A 9 -16.00 23.82 -12.78
C GLY A 9 -14.68 23.96 -13.54
N SER A 10 -14.06 25.15 -13.55
CA SER A 10 -12.73 25.39 -14.15
C SER A 10 -11.57 25.23 -13.17
N ILE A 11 -11.83 24.76 -11.95
CA ILE A 11 -10.86 24.63 -10.87
C ILE A 11 -10.66 23.15 -10.53
N GLY A 12 -9.44 22.66 -10.75
CA GLY A 12 -9.02 21.30 -10.43
C GLY A 12 -7.90 21.25 -9.40
N ALA A 13 -7.62 20.05 -8.92
CA ALA A 13 -6.50 19.78 -8.02
C ALA A 13 -5.66 18.61 -8.53
N MET A 14 -4.34 18.68 -8.40
CA MET A 14 -3.43 17.55 -8.63
C MET A 14 -2.83 17.13 -7.29
N ILE A 15 -3.21 15.94 -6.83
CA ILE A 15 -2.90 15.44 -5.49
C ILE A 15 -2.04 14.20 -5.61
N GLN A 16 -0.78 14.30 -5.20
CA GLN A 16 0.12 13.15 -5.16
C GLN A 16 1.31 13.39 -4.23
N SER A 17 1.85 12.31 -3.67
CA SER A 17 3.07 12.32 -2.85
C SER A 17 4.28 12.95 -3.57
N SER A 18 5.28 13.37 -2.79
CA SER A 18 6.51 13.99 -3.29
C SER A 18 7.30 13.08 -4.25
N GLY A 19 8.02 13.68 -5.19
CA GLY A 19 8.88 12.95 -6.14
C GLY A 19 8.18 12.24 -7.31
N THR A 20 6.87 12.42 -7.45
CA THR A 20 6.04 11.82 -8.52
C THR A 20 6.01 12.61 -9.82
N GLY A 21 6.60 13.81 -9.83
CA GLY A 21 6.70 14.63 -11.04
C GLY A 21 5.51 15.56 -11.32
N LYS A 22 4.77 16.00 -10.29
CA LYS A 22 3.68 17.00 -10.40
C LYS A 22 4.12 18.26 -11.18
N SER A 23 5.10 18.99 -10.65
CA SER A 23 5.61 20.23 -11.25
C SER A 23 6.24 19.97 -12.63
N ARG A 24 6.90 18.81 -12.83
CA ARG A 24 7.43 18.42 -14.15
C ARG A 24 6.32 18.16 -15.16
N THR A 25 5.21 17.55 -14.75
CA THR A 25 4.05 17.30 -15.61
C THR A 25 3.45 18.63 -16.08
N MET A 26 3.26 19.58 -15.16
CA MET A 26 2.80 20.92 -15.53
C MET A 26 3.78 21.65 -16.44
N HIS A 27 5.08 21.50 -16.20
CA HIS A 27 6.10 22.07 -17.07
C HIS A 27 6.06 21.48 -18.48
N GLU A 28 5.83 20.17 -18.66
CA GLU A 28 5.63 19.57 -19.99
C GLU A 28 4.33 20.02 -20.65
N ILE A 29 3.23 20.17 -19.90
CA ILE A 29 1.96 20.71 -20.42
C ILE A 29 2.16 22.14 -20.95
N ALA A 30 3.03 22.93 -20.34
CA ALA A 30 3.32 24.31 -20.77
C ALA A 30 3.92 24.41 -22.19
N ARG A 31 4.33 23.30 -22.82
CA ARG A 31 4.72 23.28 -24.26
C ARG A 31 3.51 23.30 -25.19
N LEU A 32 2.36 22.88 -24.70
CA LEU A 32 1.15 22.66 -25.49
C LEU A 32 0.12 23.76 -25.24
N VAL A 33 0.08 24.30 -24.03
CA VAL A 33 -0.90 25.29 -23.57
C VAL A 33 -0.18 26.44 -22.87
N PHE A 34 -0.53 27.68 -23.20
CA PHE A 34 -0.03 28.87 -22.52
C PHE A 34 -0.31 28.77 -21.02
N THR A 35 0.74 28.91 -20.20
CA THR A 35 0.68 28.59 -18.77
C THR A 35 1.22 29.71 -17.90
N ILE A 36 0.51 30.04 -16.81
CA ILE A 36 0.95 30.97 -15.76
C ILE A 36 1.32 30.13 -14.52
N PRO A 37 2.63 29.90 -14.27
CA PRO A 37 3.09 29.06 -13.17
C PRO A 37 3.27 29.86 -11.88
N ILE A 38 2.69 29.43 -10.75
CA ILE A 38 2.86 30.10 -9.45
C ILE A 38 3.35 29.07 -8.43
N ASN A 39 4.47 29.30 -7.76
CA ASN A 39 4.99 28.42 -6.71
C ASN A 39 4.99 29.13 -5.35
N ILE A 40 4.06 28.76 -4.47
CA ILE A 40 3.91 29.36 -3.13
C ILE A 40 4.48 28.49 -2.01
N ARG A 41 5.47 27.65 -2.33
CA ARG A 41 6.19 26.82 -1.35
C ARG A 41 6.73 27.66 -0.20
N ASN A 42 6.62 27.14 1.02
CA ASN A 42 7.27 27.73 2.19
C ASN A 42 8.79 27.45 2.15
N THR A 43 9.60 28.49 2.32
CA THR A 43 11.08 28.45 2.31
C THR A 43 11.68 28.27 3.70
N SER A 44 10.87 28.33 4.77
CA SER A 44 11.33 28.25 6.16
C SER A 44 11.43 26.83 6.73
N SER A 45 11.03 25.80 5.96
CA SER A 45 11.14 24.40 6.37
C SER A 45 12.46 23.80 5.88
N ASP A 46 13.11 22.95 6.70
CA ASP A 46 14.29 22.13 6.37
C ASP A 46 14.02 21.07 5.26
N ASP A 47 13.19 21.37 4.27
CA ASP A 47 12.86 20.47 3.18
C ASP A 47 14.06 20.37 2.22
N ILE A 48 14.77 19.25 2.32
CA ILE A 48 15.98 18.90 1.54
C ILE A 48 15.66 18.73 0.03
N GLY A 49 14.39 18.82 -0.38
CA GLY A 49 13.98 18.69 -1.77
C GLY A 49 14.28 19.94 -2.61
N ALA A 50 15.00 19.80 -3.72
CA ALA A 50 15.14 20.86 -4.72
C ALA A 50 13.77 21.16 -5.38
N PRO A 51 13.13 22.32 -5.13
CA PRO A 51 11.92 22.70 -5.84
C PRO A 51 12.18 22.81 -7.33
N TYR A 52 11.17 22.51 -8.14
CA TYR A 52 11.18 22.86 -9.56
C TYR A 52 10.22 24.01 -9.81
N LEU A 53 10.75 25.05 -10.45
CA LEU A 53 10.54 26.49 -10.21
C LEU A 53 10.90 26.91 -8.78
N GLU A 54 11.68 27.99 -8.65
CA GLU A 54 11.97 28.59 -7.35
C GLU A 54 10.69 29.13 -6.69
N PRO A 55 10.60 29.16 -5.34
CA PRO A 55 9.43 29.71 -4.66
C PRO A 55 9.25 31.22 -4.90
N ASP A 56 8.04 31.61 -5.30
CA ASP A 56 7.60 33.00 -5.46
C ASP A 56 7.28 33.62 -4.10
N THR A 57 8.34 33.88 -3.33
CA THR A 57 8.25 34.29 -1.91
C THR A 57 7.37 35.53 -1.71
N SER A 58 7.55 36.57 -2.55
CA SER A 58 6.77 37.81 -2.48
C SER A 58 5.29 37.57 -2.79
N VAL A 59 4.99 36.73 -3.79
CA VAL A 59 3.62 36.35 -4.14
C VAL A 59 2.97 35.54 -3.02
N ARG A 60 3.70 34.60 -2.40
CA ARG A 60 3.22 33.83 -1.25
C ARG A 60 2.85 34.75 -0.09
N GLU A 61 3.73 35.68 0.29
CA GLU A 61 3.48 36.66 1.34
C GLU A 61 2.31 37.58 1.00
N TYR A 62 2.13 37.92 -0.27
CA TYR A 62 0.96 38.66 -0.71
C TYR A 62 -0.32 37.83 -0.56
N LEU A 63 -0.33 36.56 -1.00
CA LEU A 63 -1.51 35.70 -0.98
C LEU A 63 -1.89 35.22 0.42
N ILE A 64 -0.93 35.20 1.36
CA ILE A 64 -1.08 34.76 2.75
C ILE A 64 -0.70 35.93 3.68
N PRO A 65 -1.58 36.94 3.81
CA PRO A 65 -1.29 38.14 4.57
C PRO A 65 -1.32 37.89 6.08
N ASN A 66 -0.47 38.62 6.81
CA ASN A 66 -0.55 38.70 8.27
C ASN A 66 -1.65 39.70 8.68
N GLY A 67 -2.68 39.23 9.39
CA GLY A 67 -3.74 40.07 9.96
C GLY A 67 -5.05 40.08 9.17
N LYS A 68 -6.00 40.94 9.58
CA LYS A 68 -7.33 41.03 8.96
C LYS A 68 -7.27 41.91 7.71
N VAL A 69 -7.53 41.32 6.54
CA VAL A 69 -7.64 42.05 5.27
C VAL A 69 -8.85 41.58 4.48
N GLN A 70 -9.33 42.41 3.55
CA GLN A 70 -10.36 42.02 2.58
C GLN A 70 -9.76 41.10 1.50
N LEU A 71 -9.67 39.80 1.80
CA LEU A 71 -9.00 38.79 0.97
C LEU A 71 -9.54 38.71 -0.46
N ARG A 72 -10.87 38.77 -0.65
CA ARG A 72 -11.48 38.71 -1.99
C ARG A 72 -11.09 39.91 -2.86
N LYS A 73 -11.07 41.13 -2.31
CA LYS A 73 -10.54 42.34 -2.99
C LYS A 73 -9.07 42.13 -3.37
N ARG A 74 -8.28 41.66 -2.40
CA ARG A 74 -6.83 41.43 -2.56
C ARG A 74 -6.52 40.45 -3.69
N TYR A 75 -7.27 39.35 -3.80
CA TYR A 75 -7.09 38.36 -4.86
C TYR A 75 -7.52 38.86 -6.23
N HIS A 76 -8.58 39.65 -6.35
CA HIS A 76 -8.90 40.27 -7.64
C HIS A 76 -7.84 41.29 -8.10
N CYS A 77 -7.27 42.07 -7.18
CA CYS A 77 -6.14 42.97 -7.50
C CYS A 77 -4.94 42.17 -8.01
N PHE A 78 -4.62 41.04 -7.36
CA PHE A 78 -3.57 40.13 -7.79
C PHE A 78 -3.83 39.56 -9.17
N LEU A 79 -4.99 38.94 -9.39
CA LEU A 79 -5.35 38.35 -10.68
C LEU A 79 -5.31 39.40 -11.80
N ARG A 80 -5.84 40.60 -11.54
CA ARG A 80 -5.80 41.71 -12.50
C ARG A 80 -4.37 42.07 -12.88
N ALA A 81 -3.51 42.32 -11.89
CA ALA A 81 -2.12 42.68 -12.11
C ALA A 81 -1.34 41.57 -12.84
N THR A 82 -1.59 40.30 -12.47
CA THR A 82 -1.04 39.14 -13.19
C THR A 82 -1.44 39.17 -14.66
N PHE A 83 -2.73 39.34 -14.99
CA PHE A 83 -3.17 39.32 -16.38
C PHE A 83 -2.64 40.50 -17.19
N GLU A 84 -2.60 41.71 -16.62
CA GLU A 84 -2.07 42.91 -17.30
C GLU A 84 -0.57 42.75 -17.61
N LEU A 85 0.25 42.37 -16.63
CA LEU A 85 1.70 42.28 -16.81
C LEU A 85 2.13 41.06 -17.64
N VAL A 86 1.43 39.93 -17.50
CA VAL A 86 1.67 38.76 -18.36
C VAL A 86 1.31 39.07 -19.81
N GLU A 87 0.24 39.83 -20.05
CA GLU A 87 -0.15 40.24 -21.40
C GLU A 87 0.86 41.19 -22.02
N GLU A 88 1.36 42.17 -21.27
CA GLU A 88 2.42 43.08 -21.71
C GLU A 88 3.70 42.31 -22.08
N GLU A 89 4.17 41.45 -21.18
CA GLU A 89 5.39 40.64 -21.37
C GLU A 89 5.25 39.71 -22.59
N PHE A 90 4.11 39.02 -22.72
CA PHE A 90 3.89 38.09 -23.82
C PHE A 90 3.71 38.80 -25.16
N SER A 91 3.07 39.97 -25.19
CA SER A 91 2.96 40.79 -26.41
C SER A 91 4.33 41.24 -26.91
N GLY A 92 5.27 41.52 -26.00
CA GLY A 92 6.65 41.89 -26.32
C GLY A 92 7.42 40.82 -27.10
N LEU A 93 6.98 39.55 -27.07
CA LEU A 93 7.63 38.46 -27.82
C LEU A 93 7.32 38.46 -29.32
N CYS A 94 6.37 39.28 -29.79
CA CYS A 94 6.02 39.44 -31.21
C CYS A 94 5.70 38.12 -31.96
N LEU A 95 4.99 37.19 -31.29
CA LEU A 95 4.72 35.83 -31.80
C LEU A 95 3.42 35.73 -32.64
N GLU A 96 3.07 36.78 -33.38
CA GLU A 96 1.73 36.92 -34.00
C GLU A 96 1.50 35.93 -35.15
N ASN A 97 2.58 35.51 -35.83
CA ASN A 97 2.54 34.61 -37.00
C ASN A 97 2.66 33.12 -36.63
N GLU A 98 2.76 32.80 -35.35
CA GLU A 98 2.99 31.44 -34.89
C GLU A 98 1.71 30.70 -34.53
N ASP A 99 1.76 29.37 -34.64
CA ASP A 99 0.68 28.53 -34.14
C ASP A 99 0.63 28.54 -32.61
N ARG A 100 -0.51 28.10 -32.08
CA ARG A 100 -0.78 28.12 -30.64
C ARG A 100 0.26 27.35 -29.80
N SER A 101 0.74 26.21 -30.28
CA SER A 101 1.68 25.37 -29.54
C SER A 101 3.09 25.97 -29.57
N ALA A 102 3.51 26.54 -30.70
CA ALA A 102 4.75 27.30 -30.81
C ALA A 102 4.75 28.51 -29.87
N ARG A 103 3.65 29.27 -29.82
CA ARG A 103 3.48 30.40 -28.89
C ARG A 103 3.59 29.99 -27.42
N ALA A 104 2.95 28.87 -27.05
CA ALA A 104 3.05 28.32 -25.70
C ALA A 104 4.49 27.88 -25.36
N LEU A 105 5.17 27.22 -26.30
CA LEU A 105 6.55 26.79 -26.15
C LEU A 105 7.50 27.99 -25.96
N HIS A 106 7.39 29.03 -26.79
CA HIS A 106 8.21 30.23 -26.66
C HIS A 106 7.95 30.97 -25.34
N TRP A 107 6.70 31.07 -24.90
CA TRP A 107 6.38 31.63 -23.58
C TRP A 107 7.04 30.83 -22.45
N ARG A 108 6.97 29.49 -22.50
CA ARG A 108 7.64 28.62 -21.52
C ARG A 108 9.15 28.84 -21.52
N GLU A 109 9.77 28.89 -22.70
CA GLU A 109 11.21 29.10 -22.85
C GLU A 109 11.63 30.48 -22.35
N HIS A 110 10.84 31.51 -22.65
CA HIS A 110 11.03 32.88 -22.15
C HIS A 110 11.00 32.94 -20.63
N LEU A 111 9.98 32.37 -19.99
CA LEU A 111 9.91 32.29 -18.53
C LEU A 111 11.08 31.51 -17.91
N SER A 112 11.61 30.52 -18.62
CA SER A 112 12.76 29.72 -18.18
C SER A 112 14.11 30.41 -18.42
N SER A 113 14.11 31.56 -19.10
CA SER A 113 15.33 32.27 -19.47
C SER A 113 15.73 33.31 -18.42
N GLY A 114 17.01 33.27 -18.01
CA GLY A 114 17.58 34.23 -17.06
C GLY A 114 16.74 34.39 -15.79
N ASN A 115 16.40 35.64 -15.45
CA ASN A 115 15.58 36.00 -14.29
C ASN A 115 14.16 36.44 -14.68
N VAL A 116 13.70 36.18 -15.91
CA VAL A 116 12.43 36.71 -16.45
C VAL A 116 11.26 36.40 -15.52
N HIS A 117 11.09 35.12 -15.12
CA HIS A 117 10.05 34.71 -14.17
C HIS A 117 10.13 35.54 -12.87
N LYS A 118 11.28 35.53 -12.20
CA LYS A 118 11.46 36.21 -10.91
C LYS A 118 11.17 37.71 -11.00
N THR A 119 11.61 38.37 -12.06
CA THR A 119 11.36 39.80 -12.31
C THR A 119 9.87 40.07 -12.54
N LEU A 120 9.22 39.27 -13.40
CA LEU A 120 7.80 39.41 -13.69
C LEU A 120 6.94 39.25 -12.43
N TYR A 121 7.18 38.20 -11.64
CA TYR A 121 6.41 37.96 -10.42
C TYR A 121 6.69 38.98 -9.30
N HIS A 122 7.91 39.53 -9.24
CA HIS A 122 8.20 40.69 -8.39
C HIS A 122 7.43 41.94 -8.85
N HIS A 123 7.36 42.22 -10.16
CA HIS A 123 6.57 43.35 -10.68
C HIS A 123 5.07 43.16 -10.46
N ILE A 124 4.56 41.92 -10.53
CA ILE A 124 3.16 41.61 -10.20
C ILE A 124 2.87 41.97 -8.74
N GLU A 125 3.70 41.52 -7.80
CA GLU A 125 3.53 41.90 -6.39
C GLU A 125 3.63 43.42 -6.20
N TRP A 126 4.68 44.05 -6.74
CA TRP A 126 4.85 45.50 -6.63
C TRP A 126 3.65 46.27 -7.17
N ALA A 127 3.11 45.89 -8.32
CA ALA A 127 1.94 46.53 -8.92
C ALA A 127 0.71 46.39 -8.03
N THR A 128 0.55 45.26 -7.33
CA THR A 128 -0.56 45.08 -6.38
C THR A 128 -0.42 45.91 -5.11
N THR A 129 0.82 46.23 -4.70
CA THR A 129 1.13 47.00 -3.49
C THR A 129 1.16 48.51 -3.76
N VAL A 130 1.60 48.95 -4.94
CA VAL A 130 1.85 50.38 -5.25
C VAL A 130 0.76 51.02 -6.13
N LYS A 131 0.12 50.28 -7.05
CA LYS A 131 -0.97 50.87 -7.86
C LYS A 131 -2.22 51.16 -7.03
N ASP A 132 -2.25 50.73 -5.76
CA ASP A 132 -3.31 50.91 -4.78
C ASP A 132 -4.65 51.02 -5.49
N PHE A 133 -5.06 49.98 -6.24
CA PHE A 133 -6.13 50.07 -7.26
C PHE A 133 -7.31 50.84 -6.66
N ASP A 134 -7.36 52.13 -6.98
CA ASP A 134 -8.02 53.14 -6.15
C ASP A 134 -9.49 53.14 -6.54
N PHE A 135 -10.20 52.13 -6.05
CA PHE A 135 -11.65 52.13 -6.06
C PHE A 135 -12.05 52.91 -4.83
N GLY A 136 -12.27 54.21 -5.05
CA GLY A 136 -12.35 55.24 -4.03
C GLY A 136 -13.21 54.91 -2.82
N GLN A 137 -13.05 55.74 -1.79
CA GLN A 137 -13.94 55.83 -0.64
C GLN A 137 -15.40 56.02 -1.09
N ALA A 138 -16.08 54.91 -1.38
CA ALA A 138 -17.52 54.83 -1.38
C ALA A 138 -17.88 54.00 -0.15
N ASP A 139 -18.14 54.75 0.92
CA ASP A 139 -18.78 54.38 2.17
C ASP A 139 -18.14 53.31 3.05
N SER A 140 -17.53 53.84 4.11
CA SER A 140 -17.50 53.30 5.46
C SER A 140 -18.91 53.06 6.04
N ALA A 141 -19.75 52.30 5.33
CA ALA A 141 -21.03 51.82 5.82
C ALA A 141 -21.13 50.32 5.54
N ASP A 142 -20.86 49.53 6.59
CA ASP A 142 -21.51 48.25 6.86
C ASP A 142 -21.69 47.27 5.67
N TYR A 143 -20.63 47.00 4.90
CA TYR A 143 -20.55 45.73 4.17
C TYR A 143 -20.06 44.62 5.09
N GLU A 144 -20.90 44.25 6.06
CA GLU A 144 -20.86 42.92 6.66
C GLU A 144 -21.33 41.90 5.60
N GLY A 145 -20.43 41.54 4.68
CA GLY A 145 -20.74 40.55 3.66
C GLY A 145 -19.56 40.23 2.75
N ASP A 146 -19.35 38.94 2.50
CA ASP A 146 -18.29 38.33 1.66
C ASP A 146 -18.47 38.60 0.14
N ALA A 147 -19.11 39.71 -0.24
CA ALA A 147 -19.47 40.05 -1.61
C ALA A 147 -18.32 40.77 -2.34
N ALA A 148 -17.96 40.31 -3.55
CA ALA A 148 -16.95 40.97 -4.37
C ALA A 148 -17.42 42.34 -4.89
N ASN A 149 -16.52 43.32 -4.93
CA ASN A 149 -16.77 44.60 -5.58
C ASN A 149 -16.99 44.38 -7.10
N PRO A 150 -18.18 44.69 -7.66
CA PRO A 150 -18.50 44.42 -9.06
C PRO A 150 -17.54 45.07 -10.06
N ASN A 151 -17.08 46.30 -9.78
CA ASN A 151 -16.15 47.04 -10.65
C ASN A 151 -14.80 46.33 -10.73
N LEU A 152 -14.35 45.76 -9.61
CA LEU A 152 -13.10 45.02 -9.54
C LEU A 152 -13.21 43.68 -10.25
N VAL A 153 -14.33 42.96 -10.08
CA VAL A 153 -14.62 41.73 -10.84
C VAL A 153 -14.63 42.01 -12.35
N GLN A 154 -15.29 43.09 -12.77
CA GLN A 154 -15.33 43.52 -14.16
C GLN A 154 -13.91 43.81 -14.68
N ALA A 155 -13.12 44.61 -13.97
CA ALA A 155 -11.75 44.93 -14.37
C ALA A 155 -10.85 43.69 -14.47
N THR A 156 -10.96 42.73 -13.54
CA THR A 156 -10.25 41.44 -13.63
C THR A 156 -10.67 40.64 -14.88
N ASN A 157 -11.95 40.64 -15.23
CA ASN A 157 -12.45 39.94 -16.42
C ASN A 157 -12.00 40.64 -17.71
N GLU A 158 -11.95 41.98 -17.75
CA GLU A 158 -11.44 42.75 -18.88
C GLU A 158 -9.96 42.47 -19.12
N SER A 159 -9.12 42.48 -18.07
CA SER A 159 -7.70 42.15 -18.21
C SER A 159 -7.47 40.68 -18.61
N PHE A 160 -8.26 39.75 -18.07
CA PHE A 160 -8.23 38.35 -18.50
C PHE A 160 -8.58 38.18 -19.99
N ASN A 161 -9.65 38.84 -20.45
CA ASN A 161 -10.08 38.75 -21.85
C ASN A 161 -9.02 39.34 -22.79
N LYS A 162 -8.37 40.44 -22.40
CA LYS A 162 -7.24 41.03 -23.15
C LYS A 162 -6.10 40.03 -23.27
N LEU A 163 -5.65 39.43 -22.16
CA LEU A 163 -4.60 38.39 -22.18
C LEU A 163 -4.99 37.22 -23.09
N ARG A 164 -6.21 36.71 -22.96
CA ARG A 164 -6.72 35.61 -23.80
C ARG A 164 -6.65 35.96 -25.28
N ASP A 165 -7.08 37.17 -25.65
CA ASP A 165 -7.13 37.60 -27.05
C ASP A 165 -5.73 37.75 -27.64
N VAL A 166 -4.74 38.12 -26.82
CA VAL A 166 -3.33 38.08 -27.24
C VAL A 166 -2.87 36.63 -27.39
N VAL A 167 -3.13 35.74 -26.42
CA VAL A 167 -2.69 34.34 -26.43
C VAL A 167 -3.27 33.52 -27.60
N VAL A 168 -4.48 33.84 -28.06
CA VAL A 168 -5.14 33.16 -29.19
C VAL A 168 -4.73 33.83 -30.50
N SER A 169 -4.30 33.07 -31.51
CA SER A 169 -4.03 33.63 -32.85
C SER A 169 -5.34 34.13 -33.49
N LYS A 170 -5.29 35.27 -34.19
CA LYS A 170 -6.45 35.91 -34.82
C LYS A 170 -7.11 35.05 -35.92
N ASP A 171 -6.40 34.09 -36.49
CA ASP A 171 -6.87 33.29 -37.64
C ASP A 171 -7.60 31.99 -37.26
N ALA A 172 -7.65 31.64 -35.97
CA ALA A 172 -8.32 30.42 -35.53
C ALA A 172 -9.82 30.66 -35.28
N LEU A 173 -10.69 30.05 -36.10
CA LEU A 173 -12.09 29.83 -35.72
C LEU A 173 -12.10 29.09 -34.37
N ILE A 174 -12.58 29.75 -33.32
CA ILE A 174 -12.48 29.27 -31.94
C ILE A 174 -13.67 28.34 -31.64
N PRO A 175 -13.48 27.02 -31.44
CA PRO A 175 -14.54 26.20 -30.89
C PRO A 175 -14.79 26.62 -29.44
N GLN A 176 -16.06 26.83 -29.09
CA GLN A 176 -16.46 27.14 -27.73
C GLN A 176 -16.01 26.01 -26.78
N GLY A 177 -15.25 26.33 -25.72
CA GLY A 177 -14.82 25.36 -24.71
C GLY A 177 -13.42 24.78 -24.85
N ASP A 178 -12.59 25.21 -25.82
CA ASP A 178 -11.17 24.84 -25.85
C ASP A 178 -10.37 25.60 -24.78
N LEU A 179 -9.64 24.87 -23.92
CA LEU A 179 -8.76 25.43 -22.89
C LEU A 179 -7.71 26.31 -23.57
N LYS A 180 -7.48 27.57 -23.16
CA LYS A 180 -6.46 28.47 -23.75
C LYS A 180 -5.36 28.84 -22.77
N ILE A 181 -5.74 29.17 -21.54
CA ILE A 181 -4.83 29.59 -20.47
C ILE A 181 -4.90 28.58 -19.34
N LEU A 182 -3.75 28.05 -18.94
CA LEU A 182 -3.62 27.20 -17.77
C LEU A 182 -2.95 28.01 -16.65
N ILE A 183 -3.53 28.02 -15.46
CA ILE A 183 -2.91 28.61 -14.27
C ILE A 183 -2.64 27.49 -13.30
N TYR A 184 -1.48 27.45 -12.66
CA TYR A 184 -1.27 26.52 -11.57
C TYR A 184 -0.62 27.15 -10.36
N PHE A 185 -0.99 26.62 -9.19
CA PHE A 185 -0.41 26.96 -7.90
C PHE A 185 0.26 25.71 -7.35
N ASP A 186 1.59 25.72 -7.26
CA ASP A 186 2.37 24.66 -6.61
C ASP A 186 2.46 24.89 -5.10
N GLU A 187 2.50 23.80 -4.35
CA GLU A 187 2.38 23.75 -2.89
C GLU A 187 1.16 24.54 -2.34
N ALA A 188 0.01 24.40 -3.00
CA ALA A 188 -1.23 25.11 -2.70
C ALA A 188 -1.78 24.93 -1.28
N HIS A 189 -1.33 23.92 -0.55
CA HIS A 189 -1.73 23.69 0.84
C HIS A 189 -1.33 24.81 1.79
N THR A 190 -0.35 25.65 1.43
CA THR A 190 0.02 26.82 2.24
C THR A 190 -1.15 27.82 2.35
N LEU A 191 -2.06 27.85 1.36
CA LEU A 191 -3.30 28.65 1.40
C LEU A 191 -4.38 28.06 2.34
N ALA A 192 -4.16 26.85 2.85
CA ALA A 192 -5.10 26.18 3.73
C ALA A 192 -4.80 26.37 5.22
N ALA A 193 -3.63 26.92 5.54
CA ALA A 193 -3.16 27.03 6.91
C ALA A 193 -3.88 28.18 7.64
N GLY A 194 -4.66 27.85 8.69
CA GLY A 194 -5.13 28.82 9.69
C GLY A 194 -6.66 29.05 9.78
N THR A 195 -7.09 29.29 11.03
CA THR A 195 -8.41 29.71 11.55
C THR A 195 -9.67 28.87 11.23
N PRO A 196 -10.60 28.73 12.19
CA PRO A 196 -11.93 28.18 11.92
C PRO A 196 -12.76 29.18 11.08
N GLY A 197 -12.96 28.89 9.80
CA GLY A 197 -13.70 29.71 8.82
C GLY A 197 -13.28 29.43 7.37
N PRO A 198 -13.78 30.21 6.38
CA PRO A 198 -13.31 30.12 4.99
C PRO A 198 -11.80 30.37 4.92
N THR A 199 -11.07 29.44 4.30
CA THR A 199 -9.62 29.54 4.15
C THR A 199 -9.21 30.56 3.10
N ASN A 200 -7.93 30.96 3.09
CA ASN A 200 -7.35 31.73 1.99
C ASN A 200 -7.57 31.01 0.64
N TYR A 201 -7.47 29.67 0.64
CA TYR A 201 -7.80 28.84 -0.51
C TYR A 201 -9.25 28.99 -0.97
N ASP A 202 -10.23 28.96 -0.05
CA ASP A 202 -11.65 29.11 -0.38
C ASP A 202 -11.94 30.45 -1.04
N THR A 203 -11.34 31.50 -0.49
CA THR A 203 -11.51 32.87 -0.99
C THR A 203 -10.84 33.06 -2.36
N LEU A 204 -9.68 32.42 -2.59
CA LEU A 204 -9.02 32.44 -3.90
C LEU A 204 -9.86 31.68 -4.95
N CYS A 205 -10.44 30.55 -4.59
CA CYS A 205 -11.35 29.82 -5.46
C CYS A 205 -12.58 30.65 -5.84
N LEU A 206 -13.12 31.44 -4.91
CA LEU A 206 -14.22 32.36 -5.20
C LEU A 206 -13.82 33.43 -6.22
N ALA A 207 -12.66 34.06 -6.06
CA ALA A 207 -12.15 35.07 -6.99
C ALA A 207 -11.86 34.50 -8.39
N LEU A 208 -11.31 33.29 -8.46
CA LEU A 208 -11.10 32.57 -9.73
C LEU A 208 -12.42 32.16 -10.39
N ALA A 209 -13.41 31.74 -9.60
CA ALA A 209 -14.74 31.39 -10.11
C ALA A 209 -15.54 32.61 -10.62
N ASP A 210 -15.12 33.83 -10.30
CA ASP A 210 -15.70 35.07 -10.82
C ASP A 210 -15.19 35.42 -12.24
N ILE A 211 -14.23 34.66 -12.79
CA ILE A 211 -13.79 34.77 -14.19
C ILE A 211 -14.84 34.09 -15.08
N GLY A 212 -15.62 34.87 -15.82
CA GLY A 212 -16.81 34.40 -16.54
C GLY A 212 -16.53 33.55 -17.80
N ASN A 213 -15.27 33.48 -18.23
CA ASN A 213 -14.85 32.89 -19.50
C ASN A 213 -14.39 31.42 -19.35
N LEU A 214 -14.88 30.52 -20.21
CA LEU A 214 -14.58 29.08 -20.18
C LEU A 214 -13.20 28.70 -20.79
N ASN A 215 -12.41 29.67 -21.25
CA ASN A 215 -11.12 29.42 -21.89
C ASN A 215 -9.93 29.28 -20.92
N HIS A 216 -10.19 29.08 -19.62
CA HIS A 216 -9.13 28.84 -18.62
C HIS A 216 -9.39 27.59 -17.79
N PHE A 217 -8.32 27.07 -17.21
CA PHE A 217 -8.39 26.06 -16.17
C PHE A 217 -7.32 26.34 -15.11
N VAL A 218 -7.65 26.14 -13.84
CA VAL A 218 -6.74 26.35 -12.71
C VAL A 218 -6.45 25.02 -12.03
N ILE A 219 -5.17 24.71 -11.81
CA ILE A 219 -4.73 23.51 -11.10
C ILE A 219 -4.02 23.89 -9.81
N PHE A 220 -4.58 23.46 -8.69
CA PHE A 220 -3.89 23.51 -7.40
C PHE A 220 -3.12 22.21 -7.18
N MET A 221 -1.80 22.27 -7.11
CA MET A 221 -0.95 21.12 -6.82
C MET A 221 -0.59 21.09 -5.35
N SER A 222 -0.64 19.91 -4.74
CA SER A 222 -0.17 19.73 -3.37
C SER A 222 0.44 18.36 -3.13
N THR A 223 1.41 18.32 -2.22
CA THR A 223 1.95 17.10 -1.60
C THR A 223 1.18 16.70 -0.33
N THR A 224 0.44 17.62 0.29
CA THR A 224 -0.06 17.52 1.68
C THR A 224 -1.59 17.55 1.77
N GLY A 225 -2.19 16.93 2.80
CA GLY A 225 -3.51 17.22 3.43
C GLY A 225 -4.73 17.47 2.52
N ALA A 226 -4.59 17.20 1.22
CA ALA A 226 -5.31 17.91 0.18
C ALA A 226 -6.75 17.46 0.08
N LEU A 227 -7.12 16.29 0.58
CA LEU A 227 -8.53 15.89 0.62
C LEU A 227 -9.34 16.75 1.56
N SER A 228 -8.84 17.04 2.75
CA SER A 228 -9.56 17.90 3.69
C SER A 228 -9.77 19.33 3.17
N VAL A 229 -8.98 19.80 2.20
CA VAL A 229 -9.02 21.20 1.72
C VAL A 229 -9.31 21.32 0.22
N LEU A 230 -8.43 20.80 -0.64
CA LEU A 230 -8.48 20.92 -2.11
C LEU A 230 -9.42 19.89 -2.76
N GLY A 231 -9.66 18.80 -2.05
CA GLY A 231 -10.43 17.64 -2.44
C GLY A 231 -11.64 17.41 -1.54
N ARG A 232 -12.14 18.44 -0.84
CA ARG A 232 -13.27 18.24 0.08
C ARG A 232 -14.52 17.78 -0.67
N PRO A 233 -15.43 17.00 -0.05
CA PRO A 233 -16.72 16.67 -0.62
C PRO A 233 -17.48 17.92 -1.06
N GLN A 234 -18.23 17.81 -2.16
CA GLN A 234 -18.93 18.96 -2.75
C GLN A 234 -19.87 19.66 -1.75
N HIS A 235 -20.49 18.90 -0.85
CA HIS A 235 -21.41 19.43 0.17
C HIS A 235 -20.72 20.19 1.31
N GLU A 236 -19.40 20.11 1.43
CA GLU A 236 -18.61 20.83 2.45
C GLU A 236 -18.06 22.18 1.93
N TYR A 237 -18.33 22.55 0.68
CA TYR A 237 -17.93 23.86 0.16
C TYR A 237 -18.82 24.98 0.73
N HIS A 238 -18.18 26.08 1.16
CA HIS A 238 -18.90 27.28 1.61
C HIS A 238 -19.64 28.00 0.48
N SER A 239 -19.18 27.85 -0.77
CA SER A 239 -19.76 28.50 -1.94
C SER A 239 -21.04 27.78 -2.39
N SER A 240 -22.18 28.47 -2.37
CA SER A 240 -23.44 27.95 -2.93
C SER A 240 -23.31 27.59 -4.42
N ARG A 241 -22.45 28.28 -5.16
CA ARG A 241 -22.11 27.97 -6.57
C ARG A 241 -21.38 26.64 -6.70
N ALA A 242 -20.54 26.28 -5.73
CA ALA A 242 -19.85 24.98 -5.70
C ALA A 242 -20.81 23.85 -5.31
N VAL A 243 -21.74 24.08 -4.38
CA VAL A 243 -22.71 23.07 -3.89
C VAL A 243 -23.91 22.89 -4.85
N ALA A 244 -24.11 23.80 -5.80
CA ALA A 244 -25.25 23.76 -6.72
C ALA A 244 -25.31 22.42 -7.49
N PRO A 245 -26.51 21.79 -7.63
CA PRO A 245 -26.66 20.48 -8.29
C PRO A 245 -26.19 20.43 -9.75
N ARG A 246 -26.07 21.59 -10.40
CA ARG A 246 -25.62 21.72 -11.79
C ARG A 246 -24.10 21.89 -11.92
N THR A 247 -23.39 22.13 -10.81
CA THR A 247 -21.95 22.29 -10.79
C THR A 247 -21.30 20.92 -10.62
N THR A 248 -20.44 20.53 -11.55
CA THR A 248 -19.62 19.32 -11.42
C THR A 248 -18.18 19.76 -11.17
N LEU A 249 -17.66 19.42 -9.99
CA LEU A 249 -16.25 19.69 -9.68
C LEU A 249 -15.36 18.66 -10.39
N PRO A 250 -14.28 19.08 -11.09
CA PRO A 250 -13.34 18.14 -11.70
C PRO A 250 -12.77 17.16 -10.68
N ALA A 251 -12.73 15.87 -10.97
CA ALA A 251 -12.08 14.92 -10.05
C ALA A 251 -10.59 15.28 -9.87
N PRO A 252 -10.00 15.17 -8.66
CA PRO A 252 -8.58 15.43 -8.47
C PRO A 252 -7.71 14.51 -9.34
N PHE A 253 -6.70 15.09 -9.98
CA PHE A 253 -5.71 14.36 -10.78
C PHE A 253 -4.72 13.66 -9.86
N THR A 254 -4.74 12.32 -9.86
CA THR A 254 -3.83 11.47 -9.07
C THR A 254 -2.84 10.68 -9.94
N ILE A 255 -3.10 10.59 -11.25
CA ILE A 255 -2.35 9.76 -12.18
C ILE A 255 -1.11 10.52 -12.68
N LEU A 256 0.07 9.99 -12.34
CA LEU A 256 1.36 10.52 -12.78
C LEU A 256 2.27 9.38 -13.26
N PRO A 257 3.30 9.68 -14.09
CA PRO A 257 4.21 8.66 -14.59
C PRO A 257 4.92 7.88 -13.47
N PHE A 258 5.13 6.58 -13.72
CA PHE A 258 5.80 5.66 -12.80
C PHE A 258 6.69 4.70 -13.59
N ASN A 259 7.83 4.30 -13.02
CA ASN A 259 8.89 3.52 -13.68
C ASN A 259 9.40 4.15 -15.00
N ILE A 260 9.70 5.46 -14.98
CA ILE A 260 10.19 6.18 -16.17
C ILE A 260 11.67 5.91 -16.52
N GLY A 261 12.36 5.08 -15.73
CA GLY A 261 13.74 4.68 -15.98
C GLY A 261 13.88 3.71 -17.16
N PRO A 262 15.12 3.31 -17.52
CA PRO A 262 15.37 2.38 -18.61
C PRO A 262 14.69 1.03 -18.34
N ARG A 263 14.18 0.39 -19.39
CA ARG A 263 13.60 -0.95 -19.27
C ARG A 263 14.70 -1.95 -18.91
N VAL A 264 14.44 -2.78 -17.90
CA VAL A 264 15.34 -3.88 -17.54
C VAL A 264 15.09 -5.06 -18.47
N LEU A 265 16.14 -5.49 -19.17
CA LEU A 265 16.10 -6.68 -20.02
C LEU A 265 16.45 -7.90 -19.17
N HIS A 266 15.52 -8.83 -19.00
CA HIS A 266 15.74 -10.01 -18.13
C HIS A 266 16.95 -10.86 -18.54
N LYS A 267 17.30 -10.91 -19.84
CA LYS A 267 18.50 -11.57 -20.37
C LYS A 267 19.82 -10.87 -20.00
N GLN A 268 19.75 -9.67 -19.42
CA GLN A 268 20.89 -8.90 -18.93
C GLN A 268 20.86 -8.74 -17.41
N ALA A 269 19.77 -9.14 -16.75
CA ALA A 269 19.66 -9.12 -15.31
C ALA A 269 20.57 -10.21 -14.73
N THR A 270 21.34 -9.86 -13.71
CA THR A 270 22.23 -10.74 -12.94
C THR A 270 22.06 -10.45 -11.45
N PHE A 271 22.47 -11.35 -10.57
CA PHE A 271 22.43 -11.08 -9.12
C PHE A 271 23.29 -9.87 -8.74
N GLU A 272 24.42 -9.61 -9.41
CA GLU A 272 25.19 -8.37 -9.24
C GLU A 272 24.37 -7.11 -9.56
N MET A 273 23.64 -7.12 -10.68
CA MET A 273 22.76 -6.01 -11.06
C MET A 273 21.66 -5.76 -10.01
N LEU A 274 21.02 -6.84 -9.52
CA LEU A 274 19.93 -6.77 -8.53
C LEU A 274 20.37 -6.15 -7.20
N ARG A 275 21.67 -6.15 -6.93
CA ARG A 275 22.29 -5.57 -5.74
C ARG A 275 22.71 -4.11 -5.91
N SER A 276 22.51 -3.50 -7.07
CA SER A 276 22.93 -2.12 -7.29
C SER A 276 21.80 -1.12 -6.98
N ILE A 277 22.12 -0.04 -6.28
CA ILE A 277 21.16 1.07 -6.04
C ILE A 277 20.66 1.67 -7.36
N LYS A 278 21.49 1.66 -8.41
CA LYS A 278 21.09 2.10 -9.76
C LYS A 278 19.94 1.26 -10.32
N HIS A 279 19.97 -0.05 -10.12
CA HIS A 279 18.87 -0.93 -10.50
C HIS A 279 17.60 -0.64 -9.69
N LEU A 280 17.71 -0.51 -8.36
CA LEU A 280 16.57 -0.20 -7.49
C LEU A 280 15.88 1.12 -7.90
N ALA A 281 16.67 2.14 -8.23
CA ALA A 281 16.20 3.45 -8.64
C ALA A 281 15.54 3.50 -10.04
N THR A 282 15.64 2.43 -10.83
CA THR A 282 14.94 2.31 -12.13
C THR A 282 13.43 2.15 -11.95
N PHE A 283 13.03 1.67 -10.76
CA PHE A 283 11.65 1.41 -10.40
C PHE A 283 11.10 2.50 -9.49
N GLY A 284 9.80 2.76 -9.60
CA GLY A 284 9.09 3.67 -8.71
C GLY A 284 8.81 5.02 -9.32
N ARG A 285 8.73 6.04 -8.46
CA ARG A 285 8.51 7.42 -8.89
C ARG A 285 9.73 7.99 -9.65
N PRO A 286 9.52 8.95 -10.57
CA PRO A 286 10.57 9.63 -11.34
C PRO A 286 11.79 10.10 -10.54
N LEU A 287 11.57 10.63 -9.33
CA LEU A 287 12.61 11.19 -8.46
C LEU A 287 13.88 10.33 -8.40
N TRP A 288 13.72 9.01 -8.24
CA TRP A 288 14.84 8.12 -7.97
C TRP A 288 15.81 8.03 -9.12
N HIS A 289 15.29 7.75 -10.31
CA HIS A 289 16.11 7.62 -11.50
C HIS A 289 16.72 8.97 -11.90
N THR A 290 15.93 10.05 -11.85
CA THR A 290 16.39 11.37 -12.30
C THR A 290 17.48 11.94 -11.43
N MET A 291 17.48 11.67 -10.12
CA MET A 291 18.56 12.11 -9.24
C MET A 291 19.91 11.46 -9.60
N LEU A 292 19.92 10.17 -9.91
CA LEU A 292 21.15 9.49 -10.35
C LEU A 292 21.65 10.03 -11.69
N VAL A 293 20.73 10.28 -12.64
CA VAL A 293 21.08 10.89 -13.94
C VAL A 293 21.63 12.30 -13.75
N ALA A 294 21.14 13.05 -12.77
CA ALA A 294 21.65 14.38 -12.40
C ALA A 294 22.98 14.34 -11.61
N GLY A 295 23.55 13.16 -11.34
CA GLY A 295 24.85 13.00 -10.68
C GLY A 295 24.80 12.82 -9.17
N ALA A 296 23.62 12.62 -8.56
CA ALA A 296 23.53 12.29 -7.14
C ALA A 296 24.19 10.93 -6.85
N SER A 297 24.89 10.83 -5.71
CA SER A 297 25.47 9.55 -5.30
C SER A 297 24.38 8.55 -4.87
N PRO A 298 24.60 7.23 -5.05
CA PRO A 298 23.71 6.20 -4.52
C PRO A 298 23.41 6.35 -3.02
N ALA A 299 24.41 6.71 -2.21
CA ALA A 299 24.24 6.95 -0.78
C ALA A 299 23.31 8.14 -0.49
N ALA A 300 23.45 9.26 -1.22
CA ALA A 300 22.57 10.41 -1.09
C ALA A 300 21.11 10.06 -1.43
N LEU A 301 20.90 9.17 -2.41
CA LEU A 301 19.57 8.69 -2.78
C LEU A 301 18.89 7.90 -1.66
N VAL A 302 19.62 6.94 -1.07
CA VAL A 302 19.12 6.13 0.06
C VAL A 302 18.85 7.02 1.26
N LEU A 303 19.73 7.98 1.55
CA LEU A 303 19.52 8.97 2.61
C LEU A 303 18.25 9.78 2.43
N LEU A 304 18.01 10.29 1.22
CA LEU A 304 16.80 11.04 0.92
C LEU A 304 15.56 10.16 1.11
N ALA A 305 15.59 8.92 0.62
CA ALA A 305 14.50 7.96 0.79
C ALA A 305 14.21 7.71 2.29
N ARG A 306 15.25 7.55 3.12
CA ARG A 306 15.11 7.40 4.58
C ARG A 306 14.52 8.63 5.24
N SER A 307 15.01 9.82 4.91
CA SER A 307 14.49 11.09 5.41
C SER A 307 12.99 11.26 5.08
N LYS A 308 12.61 10.97 3.82
CA LYS A 308 11.22 11.04 3.35
C LYS A 308 10.32 9.91 3.86
N LEU A 309 10.86 8.82 4.40
CA LEU A 309 10.06 7.76 5.04
C LEU A 309 9.85 8.01 6.53
N THR A 310 10.82 8.61 7.22
CA THR A 310 10.80 8.78 8.68
C THR A 310 10.24 10.12 9.11
N HIS A 311 10.24 11.14 8.24
CA HIS A 311 9.68 12.46 8.51
C HIS A 311 10.10 13.01 9.88
N LYS A 312 11.42 13.04 10.16
CA LYS A 312 12.05 13.28 11.49
C LYS A 312 11.72 14.60 12.22
N ASN A 313 10.74 15.37 11.75
CA ASN A 313 10.38 16.68 12.31
C ASN A 313 9.13 16.69 13.21
N GLU A 314 8.39 15.58 13.36
CA GLU A 314 7.26 15.53 14.30
C GLU A 314 7.27 14.19 15.05
N GLY A 315 7.00 14.22 16.37
CA GLY A 315 7.06 13.07 17.30
C GLY A 315 6.09 11.92 17.04
N SER A 316 5.70 11.70 15.77
CA SER A 316 4.95 10.54 15.31
C SER A 316 5.87 9.30 15.30
N SER A 317 5.31 8.16 15.69
CA SER A 317 5.99 6.87 15.60
C SER A 317 6.34 6.56 14.14
N SER A 318 7.62 6.37 13.82
CA SER A 318 8.10 5.95 12.50
C SER A 318 7.32 4.72 12.02
N ASN A 319 6.33 4.92 11.16
CA ASN A 319 5.57 3.84 10.55
C ASN A 319 6.29 3.47 9.25
N PHE A 320 6.72 2.21 9.10
CA PHE A 320 7.39 1.68 7.89
C PHE A 320 6.46 0.77 7.03
N PRO A 321 5.25 1.23 6.69
CA PRO A 321 4.21 0.45 5.99
C PRO A 321 4.63 -0.16 4.65
N VAL A 322 5.67 0.40 4.01
CA VAL A 322 6.15 -0.02 2.69
C VAL A 322 6.73 -1.45 2.72
N HIS A 323 7.33 -1.84 3.84
CA HIS A 323 8.07 -3.11 3.97
C HIS A 323 7.15 -4.34 4.07
N PHE A 324 5.93 -4.17 4.62
CA PHE A 324 4.92 -5.24 4.80
C PHE A 324 3.56 -4.93 4.16
N MET A 325 3.46 -3.82 3.41
CA MET A 325 2.28 -3.38 2.65
C MET A 325 1.01 -3.22 3.53
N MET A 326 1.02 -2.26 4.46
CA MET A 326 -0.14 -2.00 5.33
C MET A 326 -1.34 -1.37 4.58
N GLU A 327 -2.53 -1.92 4.83
CA GLU A 327 -3.82 -1.43 4.31
C GLU A 327 -4.71 -0.94 5.45
N PHE A 328 -5.38 0.20 5.22
CA PHE A 328 -6.21 0.87 6.21
C PHE A 328 -7.68 0.81 5.79
N ALA A 329 -8.57 0.71 6.78
CA ALA A 329 -10.01 0.71 6.55
C ALA A 329 -10.49 2.16 6.24
N PRO A 330 -11.00 2.47 5.04
CA PRO A 330 -11.37 3.84 4.67
C PRO A 330 -12.60 4.37 5.44
N ARG A 331 -13.29 3.51 6.20
CA ARG A 331 -14.52 3.84 6.94
C ARG A 331 -14.26 4.66 8.22
N LEU A 332 -13.05 4.62 8.76
CA LEU A 332 -12.71 5.35 9.99
C LEU A 332 -12.07 6.68 9.64
N GLU A 333 -12.57 7.77 10.22
CA GLU A 333 -11.97 9.10 10.03
C GLU A 333 -10.50 9.13 10.43
N LYS A 334 -10.14 8.48 11.55
CA LYS A 334 -8.75 8.36 12.00
C LYS A 334 -7.87 7.63 10.97
N ALA A 335 -8.41 6.63 10.28
CA ALA A 335 -7.70 5.92 9.21
C ALA A 335 -7.54 6.80 7.97
N ARG A 336 -8.56 7.59 7.60
CA ARG A 336 -8.47 8.56 6.50
C ARG A 336 -7.40 9.62 6.77
N ARG A 337 -7.37 10.20 7.98
CA ARG A 337 -6.33 11.16 8.40
C ARG A 337 -4.93 10.55 8.35
N LEU A 338 -4.76 9.34 8.88
CA LEU A 338 -3.47 8.65 8.80
C LEU A 338 -3.05 8.37 7.35
N GLN A 339 -3.98 7.99 6.46
CA GLN A 339 -3.67 7.82 5.04
C GLN A 339 -3.21 9.13 4.38
N GLU A 340 -3.81 10.26 4.72
CA GLU A 340 -3.40 11.59 4.26
C GLU A 340 -2.00 11.97 4.78
N GLU A 341 -1.75 11.76 6.07
CA GLU A 341 -0.42 11.95 6.69
C GLU A 341 0.64 11.09 5.98
N MET A 342 0.32 9.84 5.66
CA MET A 342 1.26 8.94 4.99
C MET A 342 1.53 9.30 3.53
N VAL A 343 0.55 9.84 2.81
CA VAL A 343 0.77 10.37 1.44
C VAL A 343 1.65 11.62 1.49
N THR A 344 1.40 12.45 2.50
CA THR A 344 2.08 13.71 2.73
C THR A 344 3.55 13.52 3.11
N GLY A 345 3.78 12.79 4.20
CA GLY A 345 5.08 12.74 4.87
C GLY A 345 5.83 11.41 4.72
N HIS A 346 5.19 10.35 4.23
CA HIS A 346 5.76 8.99 4.27
C HIS A 346 5.72 8.27 2.91
N MET A 347 5.77 9.04 1.83
CA MET A 347 5.92 8.55 0.45
C MET A 347 4.82 7.56 0.00
N ARG A 348 3.64 7.55 0.64
CA ARG A 348 2.51 6.71 0.19
C ARG A 348 1.89 7.31 -1.08
N ILE A 349 1.45 6.50 -2.03
CA ILE A 349 0.84 6.99 -3.29
C ILE A 349 -0.68 7.04 -3.15
N ALA A 350 -1.26 8.16 -3.59
CA ALA A 350 -2.69 8.33 -3.80
C ALA A 350 -3.07 7.74 -5.17
N PHE A 351 -3.73 6.58 -5.21
CA PHE A 351 -4.14 5.99 -6.50
C PHE A 351 -5.40 6.64 -7.05
N SER A 352 -6.40 6.84 -6.18
CA SER A 352 -7.69 7.36 -6.60
C SER A 352 -8.32 8.19 -5.50
N ILE A 353 -8.92 9.31 -5.90
CA ILE A 353 -9.87 10.09 -5.12
C ILE A 353 -11.18 10.02 -5.90
N PRO A 354 -12.22 9.33 -5.41
CA PRO A 354 -13.50 9.24 -6.10
C PRO A 354 -14.12 10.61 -6.37
N SER A 355 -15.04 10.68 -7.34
CA SER A 355 -15.73 11.94 -7.69
C SER A 355 -16.49 12.58 -6.52
N HIS A 356 -16.98 11.78 -5.57
CA HIS A 356 -17.63 12.27 -4.35
C HIS A 356 -16.64 12.77 -3.28
N ARG A 357 -15.35 12.41 -3.41
CA ARG A 357 -14.20 12.89 -2.62
C ARG A 357 -14.25 12.67 -1.10
N GLU A 358 -15.05 11.71 -0.64
CA GLU A 358 -15.18 11.41 0.81
C GLU A 358 -14.00 10.62 1.39
N TYR A 359 -13.22 9.95 0.54
CA TYR A 359 -12.04 9.19 0.93
C TYR A 359 -11.03 9.11 -0.21
N MET A 360 -9.86 8.58 0.09
CA MET A 360 -8.80 8.30 -0.88
C MET A 360 -8.35 6.86 -0.78
N ASN A 361 -8.19 6.23 -1.95
CA ASN A 361 -7.50 4.96 -2.06
C ASN A 361 -6.01 5.23 -2.21
N SER A 362 -5.24 4.95 -1.16
CA SER A 362 -3.78 5.10 -1.14
C SER A 362 -3.09 3.82 -0.70
N ARG A 363 -1.95 3.47 -1.31
CA ARG A 363 -1.03 2.42 -0.82
C ARG A 363 0.42 2.76 -1.17
N HIS A 364 1.35 2.00 -0.61
CA HIS A 364 2.74 2.01 -1.04
C HIS A 364 2.89 1.05 -2.22
N PRO A 365 3.11 1.54 -3.46
CA PRO A 365 3.45 0.66 -4.56
C PRO A 365 4.84 0.06 -4.35
N SER A 366 5.17 -0.94 -5.16
CA SER A 366 6.47 -1.60 -5.16
C SER A 366 7.57 -0.60 -5.55
N GLU A 367 8.33 -0.09 -4.57
CA GLU A 367 9.46 0.83 -4.77
C GLU A 367 10.68 0.28 -4.04
N PRO A 368 11.57 -0.45 -4.73
CA PRO A 368 12.69 -1.16 -4.09
C PRO A 368 13.62 -0.24 -3.30
N ILE A 369 13.83 1.00 -3.75
CA ILE A 369 14.65 1.98 -3.01
C ILE A 369 14.02 2.39 -1.68
N LEU A 370 12.68 2.44 -1.60
CA LEU A 370 11.97 2.72 -0.35
C LEU A 370 11.98 1.49 0.57
N ALA A 371 11.91 0.28 0.02
CA ALA A 371 12.03 -0.95 0.79
C ALA A 371 13.43 -1.10 1.41
N GLU A 372 14.48 -0.85 0.62
CA GLU A 372 15.87 -0.79 1.09
C GLU A 372 16.04 0.25 2.22
N ALA A 373 15.55 1.48 2.00
CA ALA A 373 15.59 2.54 3.01
C ALA A 373 14.83 2.19 4.29
N ALA A 374 13.66 1.54 4.17
CA ALA A 374 12.86 1.10 5.31
C ALA A 374 13.59 0.04 6.13
N ALA A 375 14.15 -0.99 5.49
CA ALA A 375 14.88 -2.06 6.17
C ALA A 375 16.11 -1.52 6.94
N ILE A 376 16.84 -0.58 6.35
CA ILE A 376 17.96 0.11 7.02
C ILE A 376 17.48 0.89 8.24
N SER A 377 16.42 1.70 8.09
CA SER A 377 15.91 2.50 9.20
C SER A 377 15.35 1.63 10.32
N ILE A 378 14.64 0.54 10.01
CA ILE A 378 14.15 -0.42 11.02
C ILE A 378 15.31 -0.99 11.83
N TYR A 379 16.39 -1.39 11.16
CA TYR A 379 17.57 -1.95 11.81
C TYR A 379 18.34 -0.92 12.65
N GLU A 380 18.70 0.23 12.07
CA GLU A 380 19.51 1.25 12.74
C GLU A 380 18.77 1.93 13.90
N GLU A 381 17.45 2.08 13.81
CA GLU A 381 16.62 2.69 14.85
C GLU A 381 16.03 1.63 15.81
N ASN A 382 16.37 0.35 15.63
CA ASN A 382 15.91 -0.78 16.44
C ASN A 382 14.37 -0.83 16.62
N VAL A 383 13.65 -0.63 15.51
CA VAL A 383 12.18 -0.50 15.55
C VAL A 383 11.52 -1.87 15.70
N SER A 384 10.72 -2.04 16.75
CA SER A 384 9.88 -3.23 16.93
C SER A 384 8.63 -3.14 16.07
N MET A 385 8.68 -3.73 14.88
CA MET A 385 7.56 -3.69 13.93
C MET A 385 6.29 -4.36 14.44
N VAL A 386 6.42 -5.42 15.24
CA VAL A 386 5.26 -6.07 15.89
C VAL A 386 4.56 -5.11 16.86
N LYS A 387 5.32 -4.28 17.59
CA LYS A 387 4.76 -3.25 18.48
C LYS A 387 4.04 -2.16 17.69
N VAL A 388 4.67 -1.65 16.63
CA VAL A 388 4.04 -0.66 15.73
C VAL A 388 2.70 -1.17 15.18
N ILE A 389 2.67 -2.42 14.69
CA ILE A 389 1.43 -3.03 14.18
C ILE A 389 0.39 -3.23 15.29
N SER A 390 0.82 -3.67 16.48
CA SER A 390 -0.05 -3.81 17.66
C SER A 390 -0.69 -2.47 18.04
N ASP A 391 0.08 -1.39 18.07
CA ASP A 391 -0.40 -0.05 18.44
C ASP A 391 -1.39 0.49 17.40
N LEU A 392 -1.14 0.28 16.11
CA LEU A 392 -2.09 0.63 15.03
C LEU A 392 -3.40 -0.16 15.12
N LEU A 393 -3.34 -1.42 15.54
CA LEU A 393 -4.51 -2.29 15.69
C LEU A 393 -5.36 -1.96 16.92
N GLN A 394 -4.76 -1.47 18.01
CA GLN A 394 -5.51 -0.97 19.17
C GLN A 394 -6.40 0.23 18.82
N ASN A 395 -6.13 0.88 17.70
CA ASN A 395 -6.89 2.02 17.17
C ASN A 395 -7.89 1.62 16.06
N ASP A 396 -8.09 0.31 15.84
CA ASP A 396 -8.99 -0.29 14.83
C ASP A 396 -8.75 0.15 13.38
N LEU A 397 -7.54 0.65 13.07
CA LEU A 397 -7.20 1.20 11.76
C LEU A 397 -7.07 0.14 10.65
N ILE A 398 -6.91 -1.14 11.02
CA ILE A 398 -6.69 -2.26 10.11
C ILE A 398 -7.86 -3.24 10.18
N THR A 399 -8.41 -3.59 9.01
CA THR A 399 -9.55 -4.50 8.89
C THR A 399 -9.26 -5.90 9.43
N LYS A 400 -10.22 -6.47 10.14
CA LYS A 400 -10.14 -7.81 10.78
C LYS A 400 -9.70 -8.94 9.85
N GLY A 401 -10.17 -8.97 8.59
CA GLY A 401 -9.85 -10.04 7.63
C GLY A 401 -8.42 -10.01 7.08
N GLU A 402 -7.67 -8.95 7.34
CA GLU A 402 -6.30 -8.75 6.84
C GLU A 402 -5.23 -9.03 7.91
N ARG A 403 -5.61 -9.28 9.16
CA ARG A 403 -4.68 -9.37 10.30
C ARG A 403 -3.73 -10.57 10.17
N GLY A 404 -4.23 -11.77 9.89
CA GLY A 404 -3.35 -12.93 9.70
C GLY A 404 -2.45 -12.78 8.48
N LYS A 405 -2.97 -12.26 7.36
CA LYS A 405 -2.18 -11.96 6.16
C LYS A 405 -1.09 -10.93 6.44
N LEU A 406 -1.37 -9.93 7.27
CA LEU A 406 -0.38 -8.95 7.73
C LEU A 406 0.69 -9.60 8.62
N VAL A 407 0.31 -10.47 9.55
CA VAL A 407 1.27 -11.21 10.40
C VAL A 407 2.15 -12.13 9.55
N ALA A 408 1.59 -12.84 8.57
CA ALA A 408 2.37 -13.67 7.65
C ALA A 408 3.43 -12.85 6.91
N ARG A 409 3.06 -11.70 6.34
CA ARG A 409 4.01 -10.78 5.70
C ARG A 409 5.06 -10.28 6.67
N LEU A 410 4.68 -9.88 7.88
CA LEU A 410 5.61 -9.46 8.93
C LEU A 410 6.65 -10.56 9.22
N LEU A 411 6.22 -11.81 9.41
CA LEU A 411 7.13 -12.93 9.68
C LEU A 411 8.12 -13.13 8.54
N LEU A 412 7.63 -13.17 7.31
CA LEU A 412 8.46 -13.36 6.11
C LEU A 412 9.47 -12.23 5.93
N THR A 413 9.06 -10.99 6.13
CA THR A 413 9.93 -9.81 6.06
C THR A 413 11.00 -9.82 7.17
N LEU A 414 10.61 -10.12 8.42
CA LEU A 414 11.57 -10.24 9.52
C LEU A 414 12.58 -11.38 9.29
N THR A 415 12.14 -12.48 8.68
CA THR A 415 13.03 -13.57 8.25
C THR A 415 14.02 -13.08 7.22
N TRP A 416 13.57 -12.36 6.19
CA TRP A 416 14.44 -11.79 5.18
C TRP A 416 15.51 -10.89 5.79
N ASP A 417 15.10 -9.91 6.60
CA ASP A 417 16.00 -8.94 7.22
C ASP A 417 17.05 -9.64 8.09
N LYS A 418 16.63 -10.58 8.95
CA LYS A 418 17.55 -11.36 9.80
C LYS A 418 18.50 -12.24 8.98
N ALA A 419 18.04 -12.83 7.88
CA ALA A 419 18.89 -13.63 7.00
C ALA A 419 19.97 -12.79 6.32
N ILE A 420 19.62 -11.59 5.86
CA ILE A 420 20.59 -10.65 5.29
C ILE A 420 21.59 -10.19 6.35
N GLN A 421 21.13 -9.84 7.55
CA GLN A 421 22.00 -9.44 8.67
C GLN A 421 23.00 -10.55 9.04
N ALA A 422 22.56 -11.81 9.15
CA ALA A 422 23.45 -12.93 9.43
C ALA A 422 24.54 -13.13 8.36
N LEU A 423 24.21 -12.91 7.08
CA LEU A 423 25.18 -12.93 5.98
C LEU A 423 26.16 -11.76 6.02
N MET A 424 25.76 -10.62 6.57
CA MET A 424 26.62 -9.44 6.72
C MET A 424 27.55 -9.55 7.93
N SER A 425 27.10 -10.13 9.06
CA SER A 425 27.94 -10.30 10.26
C SER A 425 29.10 -11.29 10.06
N THR A 426 28.98 -12.22 9.12
CA THR A 426 29.99 -13.27 8.85
C THR A 426 31.09 -12.82 7.90
N LYS A 427 30.86 -11.80 7.08
CA LYS A 427 31.90 -11.14 6.28
C LYS A 427 32.38 -9.94 7.09
N GLN A 428 33.68 -9.80 7.34
CA GLN A 428 34.29 -8.64 8.03
C GLN A 428 34.15 -7.31 7.21
N SER A 429 32.96 -7.01 6.69
CA SER A 429 32.61 -5.79 5.98
C SER A 429 31.85 -4.87 6.94
N PRO A 430 32.31 -3.64 7.17
CA PRO A 430 31.65 -2.72 8.08
C PRO A 430 30.36 -2.17 7.46
N VAL A 431 29.28 -2.18 8.26
CA VAL A 431 28.14 -1.24 8.35
C VAL A 431 27.32 -0.98 7.04
N PRO A 432 25.97 -1.08 7.07
CA PRO A 432 25.10 -0.88 5.88
C PRO A 432 25.48 0.31 4.99
N TRP A 433 25.86 1.44 5.60
CA TRP A 433 26.28 2.65 4.91
C TRP A 433 27.47 2.54 3.94
N VAL A 434 28.46 1.70 4.24
CA VAL A 434 29.65 1.57 3.37
C VAL A 434 29.28 0.93 2.03
N SER A 435 28.25 0.07 2.02
CA SER A 435 27.76 -0.56 0.80
C SER A 435 27.17 0.45 -0.18
N HIS A 436 26.39 1.41 0.33
CA HIS A 436 25.78 2.46 -0.51
C HIS A 436 26.81 3.42 -1.10
N THR A 437 27.90 3.70 -0.38
CA THR A 437 29.03 4.49 -0.92
C THR A 437 29.68 3.81 -2.13
N ARG A 438 29.65 2.46 -2.18
CA ARG A 438 30.11 1.67 -3.33
C ARG A 438 29.06 1.48 -4.41
N GLY A 439 27.83 1.96 -4.18
CA GLY A 439 26.69 1.82 -5.09
C GLY A 439 25.87 0.53 -4.88
N ASP A 440 26.22 -0.28 -3.90
CA ASP A 440 25.53 -1.53 -3.56
C ASP A 440 24.40 -1.28 -2.57
N ALA A 441 23.33 -2.06 -2.69
CA ALA A 441 22.24 -2.18 -1.74
C ALA A 441 22.61 -3.22 -0.66
N ALA A 442 22.22 -2.94 0.58
CA ALA A 442 22.44 -3.79 1.73
C ALA A 442 21.42 -4.94 1.79
N TYR A 443 20.13 -4.64 1.56
CA TYR A 443 19.02 -5.60 1.72
C TYR A 443 18.54 -6.21 0.41
N SER A 444 18.72 -5.53 -0.73
CA SER A 444 18.38 -6.07 -2.06
C SER A 444 19.43 -7.05 -2.55
N ARG A 445 19.46 -8.26 -1.99
CA ARG A 445 20.41 -9.31 -2.37
C ARG A 445 19.73 -10.67 -2.45
N PRO A 446 19.81 -11.37 -3.59
CA PRO A 446 19.41 -12.77 -3.67
C PRO A 446 20.17 -13.63 -2.64
N ILE A 447 19.46 -14.46 -1.89
CA ILE A 447 20.03 -15.38 -0.90
C ILE A 447 19.60 -16.83 -1.17
N PRO A 448 20.38 -17.84 -0.73
CA PRO A 448 19.95 -19.23 -0.82
C PRO A 448 18.65 -19.47 -0.06
N LEU A 449 17.71 -20.20 -0.66
CA LEU A 449 16.41 -20.51 -0.07
C LEU A 449 16.53 -21.26 1.26
N ILE A 450 17.45 -22.23 1.33
CA ILE A 450 17.69 -23.01 2.55
C ILE A 450 18.16 -22.09 3.70
N HIS A 451 18.94 -21.06 3.41
CA HIS A 451 19.37 -20.08 4.41
C HIS A 451 18.19 -19.25 4.95
N PHE A 452 17.28 -18.83 4.06
CA PHE A 452 16.04 -18.17 4.47
C PHE A 452 15.19 -19.07 5.39
N LEU A 453 15.00 -20.34 5.02
CA LEU A 453 14.23 -21.29 5.84
C LEU A 453 14.90 -21.58 7.19
N ALA A 454 16.22 -21.60 7.28
CA ALA A 454 16.97 -21.77 8.54
C ALA A 454 16.83 -20.58 9.51
N VAL A 455 16.41 -19.42 9.00
CA VAL A 455 16.06 -18.24 9.81
C VAL A 455 14.58 -18.23 10.15
N LEU A 456 13.72 -18.77 9.28
CA LEU A 456 12.27 -18.87 9.53
C LEU A 456 11.95 -19.94 10.58
N LEU A 457 12.54 -21.12 10.45
CA LEU A 457 12.17 -22.33 11.19
C LEU A 457 13.24 -22.70 12.25
N PRO A 458 12.83 -23.24 13.41
CA PRO A 458 13.73 -23.93 14.33
C PRO A 458 14.44 -25.12 13.67
N SER A 459 15.68 -25.41 14.09
CA SER A 459 16.54 -26.42 13.45
C SER A 459 15.89 -27.80 13.32
N LYS A 460 15.19 -28.25 14.36
CA LYS A 460 14.48 -29.54 14.36
C LYS A 460 13.45 -29.68 13.23
N TYR A 461 12.77 -28.59 12.87
CA TYR A 461 11.77 -28.62 11.80
C TYR A 461 12.41 -28.39 10.44
N LEU A 462 13.49 -27.61 10.37
CA LEU A 462 14.27 -27.46 9.14
C LEU A 462 14.79 -28.82 8.64
N GLU A 463 15.32 -29.66 9.54
CA GLU A 463 15.82 -30.99 9.18
C GLU A 463 14.72 -31.87 8.55
N LEU A 464 13.51 -31.85 9.13
CA LEU A 464 12.34 -32.54 8.58
C LEU A 464 11.97 -32.02 7.20
N VAL A 465 11.98 -30.69 7.01
CA VAL A 465 11.73 -30.07 5.70
C VAL A 465 12.77 -30.52 4.69
N LEU A 466 14.07 -30.48 5.02
CA LEU A 466 15.14 -30.86 4.11
C LEU A 466 15.08 -32.32 3.65
N GLN A 467 14.59 -33.22 4.51
CA GLN A 467 14.43 -34.66 4.22
C GLN A 467 13.12 -35.01 3.52
N SER A 468 12.15 -34.08 3.46
CA SER A 468 10.86 -34.32 2.81
C SER A 468 10.98 -34.57 1.30
N THR A 469 9.99 -35.24 0.73
CA THR A 469 9.90 -35.58 -0.71
C THR A 469 8.59 -35.02 -1.30
N PRO A 470 8.45 -34.92 -2.63
CA PRO A 470 7.27 -34.31 -3.23
C PRO A 470 5.99 -35.09 -2.93
N ASP A 471 4.94 -34.41 -2.48
CA ASP A 471 3.70 -35.05 -1.98
C ASP A 471 2.63 -35.32 -3.05
N ASN A 472 2.86 -34.87 -4.29
CA ASN A 472 1.93 -35.02 -5.41
C ASN A 472 2.34 -36.12 -6.40
N ARG A 473 3.40 -36.87 -6.10
CA ARG A 473 3.88 -37.99 -6.90
C ARG A 473 4.58 -39.02 -6.02
N ILE A 474 4.76 -40.23 -6.54
CA ILE A 474 5.52 -41.27 -5.84
C ILE A 474 7.00 -41.08 -6.17
N GLY A 475 7.83 -40.87 -5.14
CA GLY A 475 9.27 -40.69 -5.27
C GLY A 475 9.69 -39.28 -5.70
N GLY A 476 11.00 -39.04 -5.81
CA GLY A 476 11.55 -37.73 -6.15
C GLY A 476 12.78 -37.40 -5.30
N LYS A 477 13.45 -36.30 -5.64
CA LYS A 477 14.56 -35.77 -4.84
C LYS A 477 14.05 -35.33 -3.47
N THR A 478 14.89 -35.40 -2.45
CA THR A 478 14.59 -34.73 -1.18
C THR A 478 14.52 -33.21 -1.39
N PHE A 479 13.86 -32.48 -0.50
CA PHE A 479 13.79 -31.02 -0.55
C PHE A 479 15.20 -30.41 -0.61
N GLY A 480 16.12 -30.91 0.22
CA GLY A 480 17.50 -30.44 0.28
C GLY A 480 18.26 -30.62 -1.04
N GLU A 481 17.99 -31.70 -1.78
CA GLU A 481 18.56 -31.94 -3.11
C GLU A 481 17.88 -31.08 -4.19
N ALA A 482 16.54 -31.04 -4.20
CA ALA A 482 15.74 -30.35 -5.20
C ALA A 482 15.96 -28.83 -5.18
N PHE A 483 16.14 -28.25 -3.99
CA PHE A 483 16.34 -26.82 -3.78
C PHE A 483 17.79 -26.44 -3.42
N LYS A 484 18.76 -27.34 -3.64
CA LYS A 484 20.19 -27.13 -3.31
C LYS A 484 20.75 -25.82 -3.86
N HIS A 485 20.37 -25.48 -5.09
CA HIS A 485 20.80 -24.27 -5.80
C HIS A 485 19.65 -23.27 -6.02
N ALA A 486 18.67 -23.27 -5.12
CA ALA A 486 17.55 -22.35 -5.16
C ALA A 486 17.85 -21.03 -4.42
N TYR A 487 17.43 -19.93 -5.02
CA TYR A 487 17.59 -18.57 -4.50
C TYR A 487 16.25 -17.85 -4.45
N ILE A 488 16.14 -16.96 -3.47
CA ILE A 488 14.97 -16.13 -3.20
C ILE A 488 15.39 -14.66 -3.17
N HIS A 489 14.52 -13.77 -3.66
CA HIS A 489 14.76 -12.32 -3.68
C HIS A 489 13.47 -11.53 -3.53
N PHE A 490 13.20 -11.04 -2.32
CA PHE A 490 12.12 -10.09 -2.05
C PHE A 490 12.47 -9.22 -0.84
N MET A 491 12.09 -7.95 -0.87
CA MET A 491 12.21 -7.05 0.29
C MET A 491 10.84 -6.56 0.75
N HIS A 492 9.88 -6.46 -0.17
CA HIS A 492 8.56 -5.92 0.04
C HIS A 492 7.52 -6.66 -0.81
N PHE A 493 6.27 -6.24 -0.70
CA PHE A 493 5.14 -6.88 -1.38
C PHE A 493 4.51 -5.97 -2.44
N GLY A 494 4.04 -6.58 -3.53
CA GLY A 494 3.19 -5.96 -4.54
C GLY A 494 1.81 -6.61 -4.57
N HIS A 495 0.75 -5.83 -4.75
CA HIS A 495 -0.61 -6.33 -4.82
C HIS A 495 -0.93 -6.92 -6.21
N ALA A 496 -1.36 -8.18 -6.26
CA ALA A 496 -1.89 -8.79 -7.48
C ALA A 496 -3.31 -8.26 -7.74
N GLY A 497 -3.54 -7.69 -8.93
CA GLY A 497 -4.84 -7.08 -9.27
C GLY A 497 -5.93 -8.10 -9.58
N ASP A 498 -5.56 -9.28 -10.07
CA ASP A 498 -6.46 -10.36 -10.41
C ASP A 498 -5.70 -11.70 -10.36
N LYS A 499 -6.44 -12.81 -10.26
CA LYS A 499 -6.38 -13.78 -11.35
C LYS A 499 -5.04 -14.13 -11.97
N ASP A 500 -4.89 -13.54 -13.15
CA ASP A 500 -3.87 -13.87 -14.13
C ASP A 500 -2.58 -13.07 -13.89
N ALA A 501 -2.50 -12.27 -12.82
CA ALA A 501 -1.31 -11.48 -12.49
C ALA A 501 -0.12 -12.34 -12.06
N ILE A 502 -0.38 -13.57 -11.61
CA ILE A 502 0.62 -14.46 -11.02
C ILE A 502 0.87 -15.66 -11.94
N ASN A 503 2.06 -15.75 -12.50
CA ASN A 503 2.58 -16.89 -13.25
C ASN A 503 4.12 -16.91 -13.18
N SER A 504 4.77 -17.91 -13.79
CA SER A 504 6.22 -18.09 -13.75
C SER A 504 6.97 -16.93 -14.40
N ALA A 505 6.41 -16.29 -15.44
CA ALA A 505 7.00 -15.11 -16.07
C ALA A 505 6.88 -13.86 -15.19
N SER A 506 5.71 -13.61 -14.57
CA SER A 506 5.54 -12.50 -13.64
C SER A 506 6.32 -12.72 -12.33
N SER A 507 6.55 -13.98 -11.94
CA SER A 507 7.46 -14.37 -10.85
C SER A 507 8.90 -13.94 -11.13
N LEU A 508 9.42 -14.16 -12.34
CA LEU A 508 10.75 -13.66 -12.74
C LEU A 508 10.81 -12.12 -12.70
N ALA A 509 9.77 -11.44 -13.19
CA ALA A 509 9.69 -9.97 -13.12
C ALA A 509 9.68 -9.47 -11.66
N ALA A 510 8.95 -10.15 -10.78
CA ALA A 510 8.91 -9.86 -9.35
C ALA A 510 10.26 -10.12 -8.67
N PHE A 511 10.96 -11.20 -9.04
CA PHE A 511 12.33 -11.49 -8.59
C PHE A 511 13.30 -10.38 -9.03
N ILE A 512 13.24 -9.93 -10.28
CA ILE A 512 14.08 -8.81 -10.78
C ILE A 512 13.78 -7.52 -9.99
N ARG A 513 12.51 -7.27 -9.66
CA ARG A 513 12.11 -6.10 -8.88
C ARG A 513 12.40 -6.23 -7.38
N GLY A 514 12.72 -7.42 -6.88
CA GLY A 514 12.90 -7.69 -5.46
C GLY A 514 11.60 -7.62 -4.66
N MET A 515 10.49 -8.12 -5.21
CA MET A 515 9.19 -8.14 -4.53
C MET A 515 8.55 -9.53 -4.50
N ALA A 516 7.73 -9.78 -3.49
CA ALA A 516 6.77 -10.89 -3.45
C ALA A 516 5.37 -10.37 -3.81
N PHE A 517 4.46 -11.25 -4.22
CA PHE A 517 3.05 -10.89 -4.45
C PHE A 517 2.21 -11.12 -3.21
N GLN A 518 1.32 -10.17 -2.92
CA GLN A 518 0.11 -10.39 -2.12
C GLN A 518 -1.01 -10.76 -3.09
N GLY A 519 -1.68 -11.88 -2.83
CA GLY A 519 -2.82 -12.38 -3.62
C GLY A 519 -4.02 -11.43 -3.61
N CYS A 520 -4.85 -11.54 -4.65
CA CYS A 520 -6.10 -10.80 -4.78
C CYS A 520 -7.20 -11.45 -3.93
N SER A 521 -8.16 -10.66 -3.42
CA SER A 521 -9.32 -11.16 -2.69
C SER A 521 -10.21 -12.13 -3.51
N VAL A 522 -10.09 -12.10 -4.84
CA VAL A 522 -10.84 -12.93 -5.78
C VAL A 522 -10.18 -14.30 -6.04
N GLN A 523 -8.93 -14.50 -5.61
CA GLN A 523 -8.23 -15.79 -5.64
C GLN A 523 -8.11 -16.37 -4.22
N PRO A 524 -9.04 -17.22 -3.76
CA PRO A 524 -9.03 -17.73 -2.37
C PRO A 524 -7.96 -18.81 -2.09
N VAL A 525 -7.13 -19.16 -3.09
CA VAL A 525 -6.25 -20.33 -3.05
C VAL A 525 -4.85 -20.01 -2.53
N ILE A 526 -4.33 -18.80 -2.80
CA ILE A 526 -3.04 -18.33 -2.28
C ILE A 526 -3.17 -16.88 -1.79
N ASP A 527 -2.55 -16.57 -0.66
CA ASP A 527 -2.49 -15.22 -0.10
C ASP A 527 -1.18 -14.52 -0.41
N ILE A 528 -0.07 -15.26 -0.55
CA ILE A 528 1.25 -14.73 -0.85
C ILE A 528 1.96 -15.65 -1.86
N LEU A 529 2.66 -15.06 -2.84
CA LEU A 529 3.62 -15.77 -3.69
C LEU A 529 5.00 -15.15 -3.58
N ILE A 530 6.01 -15.96 -3.27
CA ILE A 530 7.41 -15.53 -3.27
C ILE A 530 8.16 -16.16 -4.45
N PRO A 531 8.78 -15.36 -5.33
CA PRO A 531 9.59 -15.87 -6.43
C PRO A 531 10.81 -16.66 -5.98
N VAL A 532 11.07 -17.78 -6.65
CA VAL A 532 12.27 -18.60 -6.46
C VAL A 532 12.92 -18.84 -7.82
N LEU A 533 14.24 -18.72 -7.90
CA LEU A 533 15.01 -19.13 -9.08
C LEU A 533 15.91 -20.30 -8.70
N ILE A 534 15.90 -21.35 -9.51
CA ILE A 534 16.70 -22.56 -9.29
C ILE A 534 17.73 -22.66 -10.40
N ILE A 535 19.01 -22.73 -10.02
CA ILE A 535 20.09 -22.88 -10.98
C ILE A 535 20.15 -24.36 -11.42
N PRO A 536 20.10 -24.66 -12.72
CA PRO A 536 20.25 -26.02 -13.23
C PRO A 536 21.59 -26.64 -12.80
N GLU A 537 21.62 -27.92 -12.46
CA GLU A 537 22.84 -28.60 -11.97
C GLU A 537 24.00 -28.53 -12.99
N ASN A 538 23.69 -28.66 -14.28
CA ASN A 538 24.68 -28.54 -15.36
C ASN A 538 25.29 -27.13 -15.46
N VAL A 539 24.58 -26.08 -15.00
CA VAL A 539 25.10 -24.71 -14.91
C VAL A 539 25.89 -24.53 -13.62
N ALA A 540 25.39 -25.05 -12.49
CA ALA A 540 26.05 -24.97 -11.19
C ALA A 540 27.42 -25.70 -11.16
N ASN A 541 27.58 -26.74 -11.98
CA ASN A 541 28.80 -27.55 -12.05
C ASN A 541 29.84 -27.03 -13.07
N GLN A 542 29.62 -25.86 -13.71
CA GLN A 542 30.58 -25.31 -14.68
C GLN A 542 31.86 -24.81 -14.00
N PRO A 543 33.04 -24.95 -14.66
CA PRO A 543 34.27 -24.35 -14.16
C PRO A 543 34.13 -22.82 -14.10
N ASN A 544 34.62 -22.19 -13.02
CA ASN A 544 34.46 -20.76 -12.72
C ASN A 544 33.01 -20.29 -12.47
N PHE A 545 32.13 -21.18 -11.99
CA PHE A 545 30.78 -20.83 -11.57
C PHE A 545 30.79 -19.63 -10.59
N ASN A 546 30.17 -18.54 -11.04
CA ASN A 546 29.89 -17.38 -10.21
C ASN A 546 28.45 -16.95 -10.44
N VAL A 547 27.59 -17.25 -9.48
CA VAL A 547 26.17 -16.94 -9.53
C VAL A 547 25.91 -15.44 -9.72
N ASP A 548 26.77 -14.57 -9.20
CA ASP A 548 26.59 -13.12 -9.28
C ASP A 548 26.64 -12.58 -10.72
N LYS A 549 27.33 -13.30 -11.61
CA LYS A 549 27.54 -12.91 -13.02
C LYS A 549 26.65 -13.64 -14.03
N LEU A 550 25.86 -14.61 -13.57
CA LEU A 550 24.96 -15.36 -14.45
C LEU A 550 23.70 -14.55 -14.75
N THR A 551 23.27 -14.62 -16.00
CA THR A 551 22.02 -14.00 -16.45
C THR A 551 20.83 -14.85 -16.02
N LEU A 552 19.76 -14.20 -15.56
CA LEU A 552 18.63 -14.89 -14.92
C LEU A 552 17.81 -15.78 -15.87
N ASP A 553 17.92 -15.57 -17.18
CA ASP A 553 17.29 -16.40 -18.21
C ASP A 553 17.82 -17.84 -18.24
N LYS A 554 18.97 -18.09 -17.61
CA LYS A 554 19.56 -19.42 -17.47
C LYS A 554 18.98 -20.23 -16.31
N PHE A 555 18.10 -19.64 -15.49
CA PHE A 555 17.58 -20.27 -14.28
C PHE A 555 16.17 -20.80 -14.50
N HIS A 556 15.83 -21.88 -13.81
CA HIS A 556 14.46 -22.36 -13.74
C HIS A 556 13.63 -21.47 -12.81
N ARG A 557 12.44 -21.11 -13.26
CA ARG A 557 11.49 -20.28 -12.52
C ARG A 557 10.68 -21.19 -11.60
N SER A 558 10.63 -20.87 -10.31
CA SER A 558 9.89 -21.59 -9.27
C SER A 558 9.21 -20.58 -8.34
N CYS A 559 8.54 -21.05 -7.29
CA CYS A 559 7.89 -20.20 -6.30
C CYS A 559 7.66 -20.90 -4.96
N ILE A 560 7.38 -20.07 -3.95
CA ILE A 560 6.72 -20.45 -2.71
C ILE A 560 5.30 -19.89 -2.77
N MET A 561 4.30 -20.77 -2.72
CA MET A 561 2.88 -20.41 -2.64
C MET A 561 2.39 -20.55 -1.20
N ILE A 562 1.85 -19.49 -0.62
CA ILE A 562 1.48 -19.46 0.79
C ILE A 562 -0.01 -19.15 0.94
N LEU A 563 -0.72 -19.97 1.70
CA LEU A 563 -2.09 -19.73 2.16
C LEU A 563 -2.09 -19.44 3.67
N VAL A 564 -2.81 -18.41 4.09
CA VAL A 564 -2.88 -17.98 5.49
C VAL A 564 -4.27 -18.25 6.04
N LYS A 565 -4.35 -18.85 7.23
CA LYS A 565 -5.62 -19.11 7.93
C LYS A 565 -5.56 -18.63 9.38
N ASP A 566 -6.63 -17.93 9.77
CA ASP A 566 -6.77 -17.28 11.09
C ASP A 566 -7.39 -18.18 12.17
N ARG A 567 -7.85 -19.40 11.81
CA ARG A 567 -8.47 -20.36 12.72
C ARG A 567 -8.00 -21.77 12.40
N GLU A 568 -7.78 -22.57 13.44
CA GLU A 568 -7.90 -24.02 13.32
C GLU A 568 -9.39 -24.32 13.09
N ASN A 569 -9.76 -24.58 11.84
CA ASN A 569 -10.99 -25.35 11.61
C ASN A 569 -10.63 -26.82 11.83
N SER A 570 -11.46 -27.52 12.60
CA SER A 570 -11.44 -28.97 12.79
C SER A 570 -11.52 -29.76 11.48
N GLU A 571 -11.90 -29.11 10.38
CA GLU A 571 -11.77 -29.64 9.04
C GLU A 571 -10.42 -29.22 8.42
N ARG A 572 -9.36 -30.00 8.70
CA ARG A 572 -8.14 -30.09 7.85
C ARG A 572 -8.47 -30.72 6.49
N ARG A 573 -9.63 -30.40 5.89
CA ARG A 573 -10.09 -30.97 4.63
C ARG A 573 -9.40 -30.26 3.46
N ASN A 574 -8.62 -31.02 2.69
CA ASN A 574 -8.18 -30.76 1.30
C ASN A 574 -7.68 -29.33 0.96
N TYR A 575 -6.79 -28.74 1.76
CA TYR A 575 -6.08 -27.50 1.34
C TYR A 575 -4.88 -27.82 0.47
N THR A 576 -5.15 -28.34 -0.72
CA THR A 576 -4.12 -28.70 -1.68
C THR A 576 -3.85 -27.50 -2.60
N ILE A 577 -2.72 -26.81 -2.40
CA ILE A 577 -2.26 -25.77 -3.33
C ILE A 577 -1.62 -26.49 -4.53
N SER A 578 -2.12 -26.27 -5.75
CA SER A 578 -1.54 -26.79 -6.99
C SER A 578 -1.20 -25.63 -7.92
N ALA A 579 0.07 -25.56 -8.33
CA ALA A 579 0.55 -24.55 -9.27
C ALA A 579 -0.10 -24.73 -10.66
N GLU A 580 -0.37 -25.97 -11.04
CA GLU A 580 -1.05 -26.35 -12.28
C GLU A 580 -2.49 -25.86 -12.28
N SER A 581 -3.21 -26.09 -11.19
CA SER A 581 -4.60 -25.63 -11.01
C SER A 581 -4.73 -24.10 -11.01
N LEU A 582 -3.63 -23.40 -10.71
CA LEU A 582 -3.54 -21.94 -10.73
C LEU A 582 -3.04 -21.38 -12.06
N ASN A 583 -2.76 -22.22 -13.06
CA ASN A 583 -2.13 -21.84 -14.33
C ASN A 583 -0.84 -21.02 -14.11
N PHE A 584 -0.04 -21.41 -13.10
CA PHE A 584 1.19 -20.69 -12.80
C PHE A 584 2.24 -20.85 -13.90
N TRP A 585 2.33 -22.01 -14.54
CA TRP A 585 3.37 -22.31 -15.53
C TRP A 585 3.00 -21.74 -16.91
N VAL A 586 3.86 -20.88 -17.46
CA VAL A 586 3.77 -20.53 -18.90
C VAL A 586 4.30 -21.68 -19.75
N ASP A 587 3.90 -21.77 -21.02
CA ASP A 587 4.24 -22.88 -21.92
C ASP A 587 5.72 -23.28 -21.92
N GLN A 588 6.63 -22.30 -21.87
CA GLN A 588 8.08 -22.54 -21.85
C GLN A 588 8.59 -23.25 -20.60
N ASP A 589 7.87 -23.11 -19.48
CA ASP A 589 8.25 -23.69 -18.19
C ASP A 589 7.46 -24.97 -17.89
N ALA A 590 6.31 -25.19 -18.55
CA ALA A 590 5.40 -26.31 -18.28
C ALA A 590 5.97 -27.69 -18.64
N ASP A 591 6.91 -27.76 -19.57
CA ASP A 591 7.52 -29.03 -20.01
C ASP A 591 8.78 -29.40 -19.18
N VAL A 592 9.21 -28.54 -18.26
CA VAL A 592 10.41 -28.75 -17.44
C VAL A 592 9.98 -29.17 -16.03
N ASP A 593 10.48 -30.31 -15.54
CA ASP A 593 10.14 -30.82 -14.19
C ASP A 593 10.79 -29.97 -13.08
N VAL A 594 10.23 -28.79 -12.81
CA VAL A 594 10.75 -27.80 -11.85
C VAL A 594 9.98 -27.86 -10.53
N PRO A 595 10.63 -28.12 -9.37
CA PRO A 595 9.94 -28.24 -8.09
C PRO A 595 9.42 -26.89 -7.59
N TYR A 596 8.33 -26.89 -6.80
CA TYR A 596 7.77 -25.72 -6.12
C TYR A 596 7.32 -26.03 -4.69
N ILE A 597 7.08 -24.99 -3.90
CA ILE A 597 6.78 -25.11 -2.46
C ILE A 597 5.37 -24.58 -2.18
N ALA A 598 4.59 -25.34 -1.42
CA ALA A 598 3.30 -24.95 -0.89
C ALA A 598 3.38 -24.83 0.64
N ILE A 599 3.03 -23.67 1.20
CA ILE A 599 3.03 -23.45 2.66
C ILE A 599 1.62 -23.07 3.12
N LEU A 600 1.10 -23.79 4.10
CA LEU A 600 -0.09 -23.39 4.85
C LEU A 600 0.33 -22.81 6.20
N MET A 601 0.09 -21.52 6.41
CA MET A 601 0.34 -20.83 7.69
C MET A 601 -0.98 -20.72 8.48
N GLN A 602 -1.17 -21.55 9.50
CA GLN A 602 -2.29 -21.50 10.43
C GLN A 602 -1.89 -20.68 11.66
N LEU A 603 -2.17 -19.38 11.62
CA LEU A 603 -1.71 -18.42 12.63
C LEU A 603 -2.68 -18.25 13.81
N GLY A 604 -3.85 -18.88 13.78
CA GLY A 604 -4.92 -18.72 14.77
C GLY A 604 -4.54 -19.10 16.22
N ILE A 605 -5.29 -18.57 17.18
CA ILE A 605 -5.14 -18.85 18.62
C ILE A 605 -5.98 -20.07 18.99
N ILE A 606 -5.35 -21.07 19.61
CA ILE A 606 -6.03 -22.20 20.28
C ILE A 606 -6.94 -21.61 21.36
N ARG A 607 -8.26 -21.67 21.17
CA ARG A 607 -9.20 -21.33 22.25
C ARG A 607 -9.10 -22.44 23.29
N LYS A 608 -8.62 -22.13 24.50
CA LYS A 608 -8.85 -22.99 25.66
C LYS A 608 -10.36 -23.18 25.79
N SER A 609 -10.82 -24.43 25.73
CA SER A 609 -12.17 -24.81 26.14
C SER A 609 -12.45 -24.18 27.52
N ARG A 610 -13.62 -23.57 27.68
CA ARG A 610 -14.07 -23.06 28.97
C ARG A 610 -14.27 -24.27 29.89
N SER A 611 -13.26 -24.57 30.70
CA SER A 611 -13.42 -25.45 31.87
C SER A 611 -14.46 -24.82 32.80
N THR A 612 -15.70 -25.31 32.73
CA THR A 612 -16.68 -25.09 33.80
C THR A 612 -16.21 -25.86 35.02
N LYS A 613 -15.72 -25.13 36.03
CA LYS A 613 -15.59 -25.65 37.40
C LYS A 613 -16.98 -26.09 37.86
N GLY A 614 -17.17 -27.40 38.03
CA GLY A 614 -18.36 -27.94 38.67
C GLY A 614 -18.49 -27.37 40.08
N GLN A 615 -19.56 -26.61 40.32
CA GLN A 615 -20.00 -26.30 41.68
C GLN A 615 -20.78 -27.52 42.18
N THR A 616 -20.15 -28.23 43.11
CA THR A 616 -20.78 -29.20 44.00
C THR A 616 -21.76 -28.49 44.93
N HIS A 617 -23.05 -28.71 44.73
CA HIS A 617 -24.04 -28.49 45.80
C HIS A 617 -24.43 -29.85 46.40
N THR A 618 -23.96 -30.06 47.63
CA THR A 618 -24.38 -31.12 48.55
C THR A 618 -25.62 -30.67 49.33
N THR A 619 -26.61 -31.57 49.42
CA THR A 619 -27.60 -31.77 50.51
C THR A 619 -28.70 -32.71 49.97
N SER A 620 -29.32 -33.69 50.64
CA SER A 620 -28.95 -34.62 51.72
C SER A 620 -30.18 -35.56 51.94
N VAL A 621 -30.07 -36.84 51.53
CA VAL A 621 -30.55 -38.11 52.22
C VAL A 621 -32.10 -38.40 52.20
N PRO A 622 -32.64 -39.65 52.39
CA PRO A 622 -32.80 -40.83 51.48
C PRO A 622 -34.23 -41.50 51.64
N PRO A 623 -34.47 -42.84 51.55
CA PRO A 623 -34.34 -43.85 50.48
C PRO A 623 -35.66 -44.64 50.19
N THR A 624 -35.78 -45.31 49.03
CA THR A 624 -36.51 -46.59 48.97
C THR A 624 -36.04 -47.42 47.77
N THR A 625 -35.25 -48.45 48.05
CA THR A 625 -34.99 -49.65 47.23
C THR A 625 -35.85 -50.81 47.77
N PRO A 626 -35.98 -52.01 47.15
CA PRO A 626 -35.13 -52.67 46.13
C PRO A 626 -35.96 -53.46 45.07
N PRO A 627 -35.47 -54.54 44.41
CA PRO A 627 -34.25 -54.73 43.60
C PRO A 627 -34.61 -55.21 42.16
N HIS A 628 -33.66 -55.23 41.22
CA HIS A 628 -33.30 -56.47 40.50
C HIS A 628 -32.08 -56.31 39.58
N SER A 629 -31.29 -57.37 39.66
CA SER A 629 -29.98 -57.76 39.14
C SER A 629 -29.72 -57.63 37.62
N PRO A 630 -28.46 -57.82 37.18
CA PRO A 630 -27.95 -57.37 35.88
C PRO A 630 -28.14 -58.42 34.79
N ARG A 631 -28.21 -57.98 33.53
CA ARG A 631 -28.08 -58.89 32.38
C ARG A 631 -27.03 -58.40 31.39
N ALA A 632 -25.95 -59.16 31.31
CA ALA A 632 -24.92 -59.15 30.28
C ALA A 632 -25.46 -59.84 28.99
N PRO A 633 -24.66 -59.95 27.90
CA PRO A 633 -25.09 -59.62 26.53
C PRO A 633 -25.43 -60.85 25.67
N GLU A 634 -25.67 -60.58 24.37
CA GLU A 634 -25.61 -61.49 23.18
C GLU A 634 -26.93 -62.04 22.59
N PRO A 635 -26.96 -62.53 21.32
CA PRO A 635 -26.25 -62.11 20.10
C PRO A 635 -27.09 -62.22 18.77
N THR A 636 -26.42 -61.92 17.65
CA THR A 636 -26.66 -62.38 16.25
C THR A 636 -27.77 -61.67 15.44
N LYS A 637 -27.70 -61.44 14.11
CA LYS A 637 -27.12 -62.21 12.99
C LYS A 637 -26.78 -61.28 11.79
N THR A 638 -25.66 -61.55 11.13
CA THR A 638 -25.43 -61.23 9.70
C THR A 638 -26.33 -62.11 8.81
N PRO A 639 -26.65 -61.68 7.58
CA PRO A 639 -25.91 -62.29 6.46
C PRO A 639 -25.56 -61.32 5.32
N SER A 640 -24.42 -61.62 4.74
CA SER A 640 -23.91 -61.31 3.41
C SER A 640 -24.93 -61.31 2.26
N ASN A 641 -24.77 -60.37 1.31
CA ASN A 641 -24.83 -60.65 -0.14
C ASN A 641 -24.28 -59.49 -0.97
N ILE A 642 -23.19 -59.77 -1.69
CA ILE A 642 -22.64 -58.99 -2.81
C ILE A 642 -23.58 -59.14 -4.01
N ARG A 643 -23.92 -58.03 -4.68
CA ARG A 643 -24.36 -58.08 -6.08
C ARG A 643 -23.92 -56.82 -6.84
N VAL A 644 -23.00 -57.05 -7.76
CA VAL A 644 -22.50 -56.11 -8.78
C VAL A 644 -23.63 -55.67 -9.70
N LYS A 645 -23.73 -54.37 -9.98
CA LYS A 645 -24.43 -53.83 -11.15
C LYS A 645 -23.51 -52.87 -11.89
N GLY A 646 -23.04 -53.31 -13.04
CA GLY A 646 -22.31 -52.50 -14.00
C GLY A 646 -23.21 -51.45 -14.65
N GLY A 647 -22.61 -50.29 -14.93
CA GLY A 647 -23.23 -49.19 -15.64
C GLY A 647 -22.17 -48.35 -16.34
N SER A 648 -21.81 -48.80 -17.56
CA SER A 648 -21.42 -47.98 -18.71
C SER A 648 -20.48 -46.78 -18.46
N THR A 649 -19.19 -47.02 -18.63
CA THR A 649 -18.18 -46.02 -19.02
C THR A 649 -18.66 -45.25 -20.25
N LYS A 650 -18.94 -43.95 -20.10
CA LYS A 650 -18.88 -43.02 -21.23
C LYS A 650 -17.45 -42.54 -21.31
N ASP A 651 -16.75 -43.05 -22.32
CA ASP A 651 -15.46 -42.57 -22.79
C ASP A 651 -15.59 -41.09 -23.17
N THR A 652 -15.23 -40.22 -22.24
CA THR A 652 -14.87 -38.84 -22.58
C THR A 652 -13.44 -38.93 -23.07
N ARG A 653 -13.26 -38.73 -24.39
CA ARG A 653 -11.97 -38.68 -25.09
C ARG A 653 -10.91 -38.02 -24.22
N GLN A 654 -10.02 -38.85 -23.65
CA GLN A 654 -8.74 -38.41 -23.15
C GLN A 654 -8.01 -37.77 -24.32
N SER A 655 -7.79 -36.46 -24.26
CA SER A 655 -6.72 -35.84 -25.01
C SER A 655 -5.40 -36.36 -24.45
N ASP A 656 -4.62 -37.05 -25.28
CA ASP A 656 -3.27 -37.55 -25.02
C ASP A 656 -2.25 -36.42 -24.74
N ARG A 657 -2.41 -35.74 -23.60
CA ARG A 657 -1.32 -35.07 -22.89
C ARG A 657 -1.44 -35.44 -21.43
N SER A 658 -0.75 -36.49 -21.00
CA SER A 658 -0.42 -36.66 -19.59
C SER A 658 0.47 -35.48 -19.19
N SER A 659 -0.09 -34.36 -18.74
CA SER A 659 0.73 -33.30 -18.16
C SER A 659 1.37 -33.90 -16.93
N LYS A 660 2.69 -34.04 -16.96
CA LYS A 660 3.45 -34.31 -15.74
C LYS A 660 3.24 -33.08 -14.87
N ASP A 661 2.54 -33.20 -13.76
CA ASP A 661 2.50 -32.15 -12.75
C ASP A 661 3.95 -31.79 -12.36
N HIS A 662 4.20 -30.63 -11.77
CA HIS A 662 5.51 -30.28 -11.23
C HIS A 662 5.67 -30.81 -9.79
N PRO A 663 6.90 -31.11 -9.28
CA PRO A 663 7.05 -31.70 -7.95
C PRO A 663 6.68 -30.68 -6.87
N ARG A 664 5.69 -31.00 -6.03
CA ARG A 664 5.23 -30.13 -4.95
C ARG A 664 5.77 -30.57 -3.59
N TYR A 665 6.33 -29.63 -2.85
CA TYR A 665 6.72 -29.84 -1.44
C TYR A 665 5.80 -29.03 -0.53
N SER A 666 4.97 -29.72 0.25
CA SER A 666 4.00 -29.07 1.15
C SER A 666 4.49 -29.00 2.59
N ILE A 667 4.35 -27.82 3.20
CA ILE A 667 4.68 -27.52 4.59
C ILE A 667 3.46 -26.90 5.27
N ILE A 668 3.00 -27.50 6.37
CA ILE A 668 1.91 -26.99 7.19
C ILE A 668 2.51 -26.49 8.51
N ILE A 669 2.28 -25.23 8.85
CA ILE A 669 2.79 -24.60 10.07
C ILE A 669 1.61 -24.10 10.89
N SER A 670 1.45 -24.64 12.09
CA SER A 670 0.35 -24.36 13.00
C SER A 670 0.84 -23.71 14.29
N GLY A 671 0.28 -22.53 14.58
CA GLY A 671 0.63 -21.66 15.71
C GLY A 671 1.41 -20.42 15.30
N CYS A 672 1.49 -19.45 16.21
CA CYS A 672 2.23 -18.19 16.01
C CYS A 672 3.07 -17.89 17.27
N SER A 673 4.23 -18.54 17.38
CA SER A 673 5.15 -18.35 18.51
C SER A 673 6.61 -18.71 18.14
N SER A 674 7.54 -18.39 19.04
CA SER A 674 8.95 -18.76 18.92
C SER A 674 9.20 -20.27 18.79
N ALA A 675 8.24 -21.10 19.21
CA ALA A 675 8.32 -22.56 19.09
C ALA A 675 8.26 -23.05 17.64
N VAL A 676 7.61 -22.31 16.73
CA VAL A 676 7.42 -22.69 15.32
C VAL A 676 8.05 -21.69 14.35
N TYR A 677 8.18 -20.42 14.74
CA TYR A 677 8.86 -19.37 13.98
C TYR A 677 10.02 -18.79 14.78
N LYS A 678 11.25 -19.04 14.35
CA LYS A 678 12.48 -18.60 15.03
C LYS A 678 12.62 -17.07 15.09
N VAL A 679 11.94 -16.35 14.20
CA VAL A 679 11.98 -14.89 14.17
C VAL A 679 11.18 -14.21 15.28
N ILE A 680 10.23 -14.91 15.91
CA ILE A 680 9.44 -14.42 17.04
C ILE A 680 10.25 -14.55 18.33
N LEU A 681 10.38 -13.48 19.11
CA LEU A 681 10.98 -13.56 20.43
C LEU A 681 9.96 -14.11 21.45
N PRO A 682 10.37 -14.91 22.46
CA PRO A 682 9.45 -15.44 23.47
C PRO A 682 8.58 -14.36 24.13
N LYS A 683 9.17 -13.20 24.43
CA LYS A 683 8.49 -12.03 25.02
C LYS A 683 7.43 -11.38 24.12
N GLU A 684 7.46 -11.63 22.81
CA GLU A 684 6.54 -11.03 21.83
C GLU A 684 5.27 -11.86 21.61
N LYS A 685 5.18 -13.07 22.18
CA LYS A 685 4.01 -13.97 22.03
C LYS A 685 2.68 -13.28 22.32
N ALA A 686 2.64 -12.44 23.36
CA ALA A 686 1.45 -11.69 23.74
C ALA A 686 1.04 -10.64 22.68
N LEU A 687 2.01 -10.00 21.99
CA LEU A 687 1.73 -9.02 20.95
C LEU A 687 1.16 -9.70 19.70
N TYR A 688 1.77 -10.79 19.23
CA TYR A 688 1.22 -11.57 18.11
C TYR A 688 -0.19 -12.09 18.41
N SER A 689 -0.40 -12.63 19.62
CA SER A 689 -1.72 -13.05 20.08
C SER A 689 -2.73 -11.89 20.08
N ALA A 690 -2.35 -10.70 20.57
CA ALA A 690 -3.22 -9.53 20.55
C ALA A 690 -3.59 -9.09 19.13
N ILE A 691 -2.63 -9.13 18.20
CA ILE A 691 -2.84 -8.81 16.78
C ILE A 691 -3.83 -9.79 16.14
N LEU A 692 -3.64 -11.08 16.37
CA LEU A 692 -4.45 -12.16 15.79
C LEU A 692 -5.82 -12.32 16.47
N THR A 693 -5.97 -11.83 17.71
CA THR A 693 -7.25 -11.84 18.41
C THR A 693 -8.24 -10.92 17.71
N SER A 694 -9.29 -11.53 17.14
CA SER A 694 -10.43 -10.78 16.62
C SER A 694 -11.20 -10.10 17.76
N LYS A 695 -10.96 -8.81 17.98
CA LYS A 695 -11.91 -7.94 18.67
C LYS A 695 -13.05 -7.64 17.67
N GLY A 696 -14.27 -8.05 18.03
CA GLY A 696 -15.47 -7.71 17.24
C GLY A 696 -16.23 -6.58 17.93
N MET A 697 -17.34 -6.14 17.34
CA MET A 697 -18.20 -5.08 17.88
C MET A 697 -18.51 -5.25 19.38
N LEU A 698 -18.71 -6.49 19.89
CA LEU A 698 -18.93 -6.71 21.33
C LEU A 698 -17.75 -6.29 22.22
N HIS A 699 -16.51 -6.39 21.72
CA HIS A 699 -15.32 -5.98 22.46
C HIS A 699 -15.15 -4.45 22.47
N GLU A 700 -15.61 -3.76 21.42
CA GLU A 700 -15.61 -2.29 21.34
C GLU A 700 -16.79 -1.66 22.10
N HIS A 701 -17.76 -2.48 22.53
CA HIS A 701 -18.94 -1.96 23.22
C HIS A 701 -18.54 -1.32 24.56
N PRO A 702 -18.88 -0.05 24.80
CA PRO A 702 -18.42 0.70 25.98
C PRO A 702 -18.90 0.07 27.30
N TYR A 703 -20.02 -0.65 27.26
CA TYR A 703 -20.50 -1.46 28.38
C TYR A 703 -20.09 -2.92 28.16
N ASN A 704 -18.86 -3.24 28.54
CA ASN A 704 -18.24 -4.55 28.31
C ASN A 704 -18.47 -5.57 29.44
N CYS A 705 -19.32 -5.26 30.42
CA CYS A 705 -19.71 -6.22 31.44
C CYS A 705 -20.62 -7.31 30.84
N GLU A 706 -20.56 -8.52 31.39
CA GLU A 706 -21.23 -9.70 30.83
C GLU A 706 -22.75 -9.52 30.70
N GLY A 707 -23.38 -8.84 31.66
CA GLY A 707 -24.81 -8.51 31.60
C GLY A 707 -25.18 -7.59 30.42
N SER A 708 -24.41 -6.53 30.20
CA SER A 708 -24.63 -5.62 29.06
C SER A 708 -24.36 -6.29 27.72
N LEU A 709 -23.34 -7.15 27.65
CA LEU A 709 -23.06 -7.92 26.43
C LEU A 709 -24.15 -8.96 26.14
N ALA A 710 -24.73 -9.59 27.16
CA ALA A 710 -25.86 -10.50 27.00
C ALA A 710 -27.11 -9.77 26.47
N LEU A 711 -27.44 -8.60 27.04
CA LEU A 711 -28.51 -7.74 26.53
C LEU A 711 -28.25 -7.28 25.09
N LEU A 712 -27.01 -6.92 24.77
CA LEU A 712 -26.62 -6.55 23.41
C LEU A 712 -26.77 -7.73 22.43
N ARG A 713 -26.46 -8.96 22.84
CA ARG A 713 -26.70 -10.16 22.01
C ARG A 713 -28.20 -10.40 21.76
N LYS A 714 -29.07 -10.13 22.74
CA LYS A 714 -30.54 -10.20 22.58
C LYS A 714 -31.09 -9.23 21.52
N MET A 715 -30.38 -8.13 21.25
CA MET A 715 -30.70 -7.22 20.14
C MET A 715 -30.40 -7.82 18.76
N LYS A 716 -29.83 -9.03 18.68
CA LYS A 716 -29.41 -9.74 17.45
C LYS A 716 -28.52 -8.92 16.49
N PRO A 717 -27.44 -8.26 16.97
CA PRO A 717 -26.49 -7.61 16.07
C PRO A 717 -25.77 -8.61 15.15
N PHE A 718 -25.74 -9.88 15.55
CA PHE A 718 -25.35 -11.04 14.77
C PHE A 718 -26.02 -12.28 15.36
N TRP A 719 -25.96 -13.39 14.63
CA TRP A 719 -26.60 -14.65 15.00
C TRP A 719 -25.55 -15.68 15.40
N ASN A 720 -25.75 -16.34 16.55
CA ASN A 720 -25.00 -17.52 16.98
C ASN A 720 -25.96 -18.50 17.66
N LEU A 721 -25.55 -19.77 17.85
CA LEU A 721 -26.37 -20.78 18.55
C LEU A 721 -26.56 -20.50 20.06
N GLY A 722 -26.13 -19.35 20.57
CA GLY A 722 -26.29 -18.98 21.97
C GLY A 722 -27.76 -18.70 22.31
N PRO A 723 -28.16 -18.93 23.58
CA PRO A 723 -29.54 -18.74 24.03
C PRO A 723 -30.00 -17.29 23.89
N GLU A 724 -29.09 -16.30 23.90
CA GLU A 724 -29.47 -14.89 23.75
C GLU A 724 -29.93 -14.55 22.32
N CYS A 725 -29.51 -15.32 21.31
CA CYS A 725 -29.89 -15.09 19.91
C CYS A 725 -31.14 -15.84 19.48
N PHE A 726 -31.78 -16.61 20.37
CA PHE A 726 -32.95 -17.42 20.05
C PHE A 726 -33.96 -17.50 21.21
N ASP A 727 -33.95 -16.50 22.11
CA ASP A 727 -34.74 -16.48 23.35
C ASP A 727 -36.27 -16.43 23.16
N TRP A 728 -36.75 -16.40 21.91
CA TRP A 728 -38.17 -16.40 21.54
C TRP A 728 -38.68 -17.74 21.00
N VAL A 729 -37.83 -18.75 20.83
CA VAL A 729 -38.25 -20.02 20.22
C VAL A 729 -37.63 -21.22 20.95
N ASP A 730 -38.47 -22.21 21.25
CA ASP A 730 -38.06 -23.48 21.84
C ASP A 730 -37.89 -24.53 20.73
N VAL A 731 -36.72 -24.52 20.07
CA VAL A 731 -36.36 -25.50 19.03
C VAL A 731 -35.23 -26.38 19.53
N PRO A 732 -35.38 -27.73 19.54
CA PRO A 732 -34.30 -28.64 19.90
C PRO A 732 -33.03 -28.40 19.08
N GLY A 733 -31.89 -28.23 19.75
CA GLY A 733 -30.59 -27.94 19.12
C GLY A 733 -30.24 -26.46 18.99
N VAL A 734 -31.17 -25.56 19.28
CA VAL A 734 -30.95 -24.11 19.34
C VAL A 734 -30.72 -23.68 20.80
N GLY A 735 -29.71 -22.84 21.07
CA GLY A 735 -29.28 -22.51 22.45
C GLY A 735 -28.20 -23.44 23.01
N ILE A 736 -27.89 -24.53 22.31
CA ILE A 736 -26.82 -25.48 22.63
C ILE A 736 -25.61 -25.13 21.75
N VAL A 737 -24.52 -24.70 22.38
CA VAL A 737 -23.23 -24.59 21.70
C VAL A 737 -22.55 -25.95 21.83
N PRO A 738 -22.46 -26.78 20.78
CA PRO A 738 -21.79 -28.07 20.89
C PRO A 738 -20.31 -27.87 21.24
N ASP A 739 -19.83 -28.60 22.25
CA ASP A 739 -18.40 -28.77 22.46
C ASP A 739 -17.84 -29.48 21.23
N ILE A 740 -16.97 -28.80 20.47
CA ILE A 740 -16.25 -29.43 19.38
C ILE A 740 -15.16 -30.28 20.03
N GLU A 741 -15.48 -31.54 20.34
CA GLU A 741 -14.45 -32.55 20.57
C GLU A 741 -13.69 -32.76 19.25
N MET A 742 -12.37 -32.62 19.29
CA MET A 742 -11.52 -32.88 18.13
C MET A 742 -11.55 -34.39 17.86
N GLU A 743 -12.27 -34.82 16.82
CA GLU A 743 -12.14 -36.20 16.35
C GLU A 743 -10.71 -36.44 15.83
N PRO A 744 -10.11 -37.60 16.14
CA PRO A 744 -8.78 -37.95 15.67
C PRO A 744 -8.74 -38.04 14.14
N PHE A 745 -7.69 -37.48 13.58
CA PHE A 745 -7.31 -37.48 12.17
C PHE A 745 -7.45 -38.87 11.52
N VAL A 746 -8.28 -38.98 10.48
CA VAL A 746 -8.30 -40.12 9.55
C VAL A 746 -7.99 -39.58 8.15
N PRO A 747 -6.76 -39.76 7.62
CA PRO A 747 -6.41 -39.26 6.30
C PRO A 747 -7.19 -40.03 5.23
N GLY A 748 -8.00 -39.29 4.46
CA GLY A 748 -8.58 -39.78 3.23
C GLY A 748 -7.52 -39.83 2.13
N ILE A 749 -7.08 -41.05 1.79
CA ILE A 749 -6.29 -41.46 0.61
C ILE A 749 -5.38 -40.34 0.06
N MET A 750 -4.25 -40.11 0.73
CA MET A 750 -3.07 -39.48 0.14
C MET A 750 -2.15 -40.60 -0.38
N CYS A 751 -1.60 -40.46 -1.59
CA CYS A 751 -0.46 -41.28 -1.97
C CYS A 751 0.75 -40.82 -1.13
N ALA A 752 1.09 -41.61 -0.10
CA ALA A 752 2.23 -41.48 0.82
C ALA A 752 2.20 -40.29 1.81
N ASP A 753 2.39 -40.61 3.10
CA ASP A 753 2.55 -39.67 4.23
C ASP A 753 3.83 -38.81 4.10
N GLN A 754 3.83 -37.78 3.24
CA GLN A 754 5.02 -36.98 2.90
C GLN A 754 4.92 -35.47 3.18
N THR A 755 3.76 -34.97 3.62
CA THR A 755 3.59 -33.56 4.02
C THR A 755 4.25 -33.27 5.38
N VAL A 756 5.00 -32.19 5.49
CA VAL A 756 5.62 -31.79 6.76
C VAL A 756 4.64 -30.96 7.59
N ILE A 757 4.31 -31.43 8.80
CA ILE A 757 3.43 -30.73 9.76
C ILE A 757 4.26 -30.21 10.94
N ILE A 758 4.14 -28.92 11.23
CA ILE A 758 4.84 -28.22 12.32
C ILE A 758 3.78 -27.67 13.28
N GLU A 759 3.75 -28.16 14.51
CA GLU A 759 2.78 -27.72 15.54
C GLU A 759 3.50 -27.22 16.80
N ALA A 760 2.92 -26.23 17.47
CA ALA A 760 3.35 -25.80 18.80
C ALA A 760 2.91 -26.85 19.83
N GLY A 761 3.85 -27.60 20.40
CA GLY A 761 3.55 -28.62 21.41
C GLY A 761 2.97 -28.02 22.70
N ASP A 762 2.02 -28.73 23.32
CA ASP A 762 1.26 -28.27 24.51
C ASP A 762 2.02 -28.44 25.85
N ASN A 763 3.32 -28.78 25.82
CA ASN A 763 4.10 -29.04 27.03
C ASN A 763 5.43 -28.29 27.02
N THR A 764 5.44 -27.09 27.58
CA THR A 764 6.60 -26.58 28.33
C THR A 764 6.08 -26.15 29.69
N VAL A 765 6.10 -27.08 30.64
CA VAL A 765 6.13 -26.74 32.06
C VAL A 765 7.40 -25.91 32.24
N ASP A 766 7.25 -24.69 32.75
CA ASP A 766 8.36 -23.83 33.12
C ASP A 766 9.27 -24.63 34.08
N ALA A 767 10.43 -25.06 33.58
CA ALA A 767 11.48 -25.56 34.45
C ALA A 767 12.06 -24.33 35.15
N GLU A 768 11.63 -24.12 36.39
CA GLU A 768 12.27 -23.20 37.33
C GLU A 768 13.75 -23.58 37.45
N GLU A 769 14.63 -22.81 36.81
CA GLU A 769 16.04 -22.76 37.17
C GLU A 769 16.16 -22.13 38.56
N ASN A 770 16.19 -22.99 39.58
CA ASN A 770 16.66 -22.63 40.91
C ASN A 770 18.15 -22.26 40.82
N ASN A 771 18.43 -20.96 40.88
CA ASN A 771 19.74 -20.43 41.23
C ASN A 771 20.11 -20.90 42.65
N ALA A 772 20.99 -21.89 42.75
CA ALA A 772 21.79 -22.12 43.94
C ALA A 772 23.10 -21.33 43.77
N ALA A 773 23.20 -20.24 44.52
CA ALA A 773 24.48 -19.66 44.86
C ALA A 773 25.21 -20.64 45.80
N ASP A 774 26.42 -21.05 45.43
CA ASP A 774 27.57 -21.14 46.35
C ASP A 774 28.85 -21.55 45.58
N ILE A 775 29.87 -20.71 45.77
CA ILE A 775 31.31 -20.80 45.40
C ILE A 775 31.69 -20.41 43.97
#